data_AF-A0A812XF98-F1
#
_entry.id   AF-A0A812XF98-F1
#
_cell.length_a   1.000
_cell.length_b   1.000
_cell.length_c   1.000
_cell.angle_alpha   90.00
_cell.angle_beta   90.00
_cell.angle_gamma   90.00
#
_symmetry.space_group_name_H-M   'P 1'
#
loop_
_entity.id
_entity.type
_entity.pdbx_description
1 polymer ?
#
loop_
_entity_poly.entity_id
_entity_poly.type
_entity_poly.pdbx_seq_one_letter_code
_entity_poly.pdbx_strand_id
1 'polypeptide(L)'
;MSSYAAELEEMDNEEDEDDEEDEDAESCLSDDELMTLCLAKKVPLLQLQSNKRAIQLLRQLDRLDKSSISTLKNEYKRRGFAFEASIRKESLLASVKEVAVYENLKLQHLRAACLSRNLPADESMRRPGLLQLLADQSWHSLGIPVEQLPSLVVAHGVLDSLGTLNTKHLADLCAQCHRMGVPVESKPEKPELVSRLGKAMVWKQMDDAALRRECSKRGAPLDDIPEQPQQPGVKLIVNNNCKAGRQKLERLLLQSLWLDIWKAAGITVQSLGSHQAASSLFSEVERLHSEDLPAIQERYKALDLPLQQVQDRRWVLQRVSESLFWEALPLAELLEECEMRALPINPAERDADHAAETKPVLVRRLVKDSCIRAWVKMGIPVARLGDARAVALVAEEWQSLENIGSADLKIKCELHGVPPDAALERHDLLQLLKDIAVWESMPLHELKAELAKVTGPGVAPPAPERGDCWKEQNSLVEQLLLLRCAEAYEAKGIPARRIGSLKASAKLAQELKDLEAQDTASLKAECQSLGLPVQHLRQQELRDLHRELALWRALPCGELRLECRARNVPCPQPQGMVMEQELKEMLVDALLVEKCEAWYERRGVPVRRLGSVSAAARVSERWEQLDQLSEGGLLFKASAFSIHVDKDLKRSEVMERIKQAILWSELPMRELQKVCREHGVNSVARENQKKELMHRLASALWPPPPPEPPKPPPTFNNFGSRDWQRNFKKTNIPPPSLPKNINPKTLLPHFKTLGLAPSASPAEVKKAYRKLALKYHPDCTIDSENGM
;
A
#
# COMPACT_ATOMS: atom_id res chain seq x y z
N MET A 1 15.52 65.50 -26.58
CA MET A 1 16.55 64.64 -27.18
C MET A 1 17.73 65.45 -27.69
N SER A 2 17.53 66.54 -28.45
CA SER A 2 18.65 67.26 -29.08
C SER A 2 19.71 67.86 -28.14
N SER A 3 19.40 68.27 -26.90
CA SER A 3 20.44 68.81 -26.00
C SER A 3 21.16 67.73 -25.17
N TYR A 4 20.49 66.65 -24.79
CA TYR A 4 21.10 65.58 -23.99
C TYR A 4 21.99 64.65 -24.84
N ALA A 5 21.61 64.39 -26.09
CA ALA A 5 22.49 63.67 -27.01
C ALA A 5 23.73 64.51 -27.39
N ALA A 6 23.58 65.83 -27.50
CA ALA A 6 24.70 66.75 -27.74
C ALA A 6 25.69 66.77 -26.56
N GLU A 7 25.19 66.79 -25.31
CA GLU A 7 26.03 66.66 -24.09
C GLU A 7 26.84 65.34 -24.08
N LEU A 8 26.27 64.23 -24.56
CA LEU A 8 26.96 62.92 -24.64
C LEU A 8 27.95 62.83 -25.81
N GLU A 9 27.70 63.56 -26.91
CA GLU A 9 28.62 63.64 -28.05
C GLU A 9 29.83 64.52 -27.75
N GLU A 10 29.67 65.59 -26.95
CA GLU A 10 30.79 66.38 -26.43
C GLU A 10 31.73 65.54 -25.55
N MET A 11 31.18 64.61 -24.77
CA MET A 11 31.96 63.71 -23.90
C MET A 11 32.84 62.68 -24.63
N ASP A 12 32.55 62.37 -25.90
CA ASP A 12 33.38 61.49 -26.75
C ASP A 12 34.57 62.28 -27.35
N ASN A 13 34.44 63.61 -27.53
CA ASN A 13 35.53 64.45 -28.05
C ASN A 13 36.57 64.81 -26.97
N GLU A 14 36.17 64.79 -25.69
CA GLU A 14 37.07 64.93 -24.53
C GLU A 14 37.88 63.64 -24.20
N GLU A 15 37.70 62.52 -24.93
CA GLU A 15 38.52 61.31 -24.75
C GLU A 15 39.90 61.40 -25.44
N ASP A 16 40.08 62.34 -26.38
CA ASP A 16 41.29 62.50 -27.20
C ASP A 16 42.20 63.67 -26.75
N GLU A 17 41.79 64.45 -25.74
CA GLU A 17 42.65 65.44 -25.10
C GLU A 17 43.32 64.77 -23.88
N ASP A 18 44.61 64.47 -24.01
CA ASP A 18 45.45 64.10 -22.86
C ASP A 18 45.39 65.26 -21.85
N ASP A 19 44.70 65.05 -20.73
CA ASP A 19 44.68 65.93 -19.55
C ASP A 19 46.10 65.96 -18.91
N GLU A 20 47.08 66.56 -19.58
CA GLU A 20 48.22 67.19 -18.91
C GLU A 20 47.77 68.57 -18.42
N GLU A 21 47.82 68.72 -17.09
CA GLU A 21 47.84 69.99 -16.36
C GLU A 21 46.55 70.84 -16.40
N ASP A 22 45.69 70.63 -15.40
CA ASP A 22 45.08 71.73 -14.64
C ASP A 22 44.64 71.19 -13.26
N GLU A 23 45.55 71.26 -12.27
CA GLU A 23 45.24 71.16 -10.85
C GLU A 23 44.45 72.40 -10.39
N ASP A 24 43.23 72.56 -10.89
CA ASP A 24 42.28 73.50 -10.30
C ASP A 24 41.73 72.89 -9.00
N ALA A 25 42.02 73.58 -7.92
CA ALA A 25 41.82 73.25 -6.51
C ALA A 25 40.35 73.10 -6.07
N GLU A 26 39.59 72.20 -6.71
CA GLU A 26 38.17 71.98 -6.37
C GLU A 26 37.76 70.49 -6.31
N SER A 27 38.62 69.63 -5.73
CA SER A 27 38.14 68.35 -5.16
C SER A 27 39.13 67.73 -4.14
N CYS A 28 38.95 68.07 -2.86
CA CYS A 28 39.71 67.54 -1.73
C CYS A 28 39.34 66.08 -1.35
N LEU A 29 39.66 65.09 -2.18
CA LEU A 29 39.66 63.68 -1.79
C LEU A 29 41.01 63.08 -2.14
N SER A 30 41.68 62.42 -1.18
CA SER A 30 42.89 61.65 -1.47
C SER A 30 42.54 60.43 -2.34
N ASP A 31 43.51 59.93 -3.12
CA ASP A 31 43.30 58.78 -4.01
C ASP A 31 42.80 57.53 -3.25
N ASP A 32 43.26 57.32 -2.02
CA ASP A 32 42.82 56.24 -1.13
C ASP A 32 41.37 56.43 -0.64
N GLU A 33 40.97 57.68 -0.33
CA GLU A 33 39.59 58.02 0.03
C GLU A 33 38.65 57.87 -1.17
N LEU A 34 39.07 58.29 -2.36
CA LEU A 34 38.31 58.14 -3.60
C LEU A 34 38.11 56.66 -3.95
N MET A 35 39.16 55.85 -3.87
CA MET A 35 39.08 54.40 -4.06
C MET A 35 38.11 53.75 -3.08
N THR A 36 38.18 54.13 -1.80
CA THR A 36 37.30 53.59 -0.74
C THR A 36 35.83 53.95 -1.00
N LEU A 37 35.54 55.20 -1.41
CA LEU A 37 34.19 55.65 -1.73
C LEU A 37 33.64 55.00 -3.00
N CYS A 38 34.46 54.83 -4.04
CA CYS A 38 34.09 54.12 -5.27
C CYS A 38 33.77 52.64 -4.98
N LEU A 39 34.60 51.96 -4.18
CA LEU A 39 34.34 50.57 -3.78
C LEU A 39 33.04 50.43 -2.98
N ALA A 40 32.78 51.34 -2.04
CA ALA A 40 31.56 51.33 -1.23
C ALA A 40 30.28 51.50 -2.07
N LYS A 41 30.35 52.29 -3.14
CA LYS A 41 29.22 52.54 -4.07
C LYS A 41 29.22 51.63 -5.30
N LYS A 42 30.13 50.65 -5.38
CA LYS A 42 30.32 49.72 -6.51
C LYS A 42 30.60 50.42 -7.85
N VAL A 43 31.35 51.52 -7.81
CA VAL A 43 31.78 52.28 -8.99
C VAL A 43 33.14 51.75 -9.46
N PRO A 44 33.30 51.31 -10.72
CA PRO A 44 34.55 50.73 -11.21
C PRO A 44 35.55 51.84 -11.60
N LEU A 45 36.28 52.38 -10.61
CA LEU A 45 37.18 53.53 -10.79
C LEU A 45 38.18 53.37 -11.95
N LEU A 46 38.76 52.17 -12.14
CA LEU A 46 39.71 51.86 -13.23
C LEU A 46 39.09 51.83 -14.63
N GLN A 47 37.76 51.76 -14.73
CA GLN A 47 37.02 51.69 -16.00
C GLN A 47 36.39 53.04 -16.39
N LEU A 48 36.48 54.05 -15.51
CA LEU A 48 36.02 55.41 -15.76
C LEU A 48 37.08 56.23 -16.50
N GLN A 49 36.65 57.32 -17.14
CA GLN A 49 37.51 58.18 -17.95
C GLN A 49 38.51 59.00 -17.12
N SER A 50 38.10 59.62 -16.00
CA SER A 50 38.98 60.42 -15.13
C SER A 50 38.54 60.42 -13.66
N ASN A 51 39.47 60.74 -12.75
CA ASN A 51 39.17 60.89 -11.31
C ASN A 51 38.15 62.01 -11.05
N LYS A 52 38.22 63.11 -11.81
CA LYS A 52 37.25 64.21 -11.78
C LYS A 52 35.82 63.72 -12.10
N ARG A 53 35.66 62.90 -13.15
CA ARG A 53 34.38 62.27 -13.49
C ARG A 53 33.93 61.24 -12.45
N ALA A 54 34.86 60.51 -11.83
CA ALA A 54 34.53 59.61 -10.71
C ALA A 54 33.94 60.37 -9.51
N ILE A 55 34.51 61.52 -9.15
CA ILE A 55 34.01 62.40 -8.09
C ILE A 55 32.62 62.96 -8.45
N GLN A 56 32.44 63.40 -9.70
CA GLN A 56 31.14 63.88 -10.19
C GLN A 56 30.07 62.77 -10.17
N LEU A 57 30.42 61.56 -10.59
CA LEU A 57 29.56 60.38 -10.53
C LEU A 57 29.18 60.06 -9.07
N LEU A 58 30.13 60.06 -8.13
CA LEU A 58 29.83 59.84 -6.71
C LEU A 58 28.83 60.88 -6.16
N ARG A 59 29.03 62.17 -6.49
CA ARG A 59 28.08 63.24 -6.13
C ARG A 59 26.69 63.01 -6.77
N GLN A 60 26.64 62.54 -8.00
CA GLN A 60 25.39 62.19 -8.69
C GLN A 60 24.70 60.98 -8.02
N LEU A 61 25.44 59.92 -7.67
CA LEU A 61 24.92 58.75 -6.99
C LEU A 61 24.35 59.09 -5.59
N ASP A 62 24.97 60.00 -4.85
CA ASP A 62 24.46 60.48 -3.56
C ASP A 62 23.21 61.35 -3.68
N ARG A 63 23.09 62.13 -4.77
CA ARG A 63 21.85 62.85 -5.10
C ARG A 63 20.73 61.86 -5.44
N LEU A 64 21.03 60.82 -6.21
CA LEU A 64 20.09 59.76 -6.55
C LEU A 64 19.62 58.99 -5.31
N ASP A 65 20.49 58.72 -4.35
CA ASP A 65 20.15 58.04 -3.08
C ASP A 65 19.07 58.80 -2.28
N LYS A 66 19.07 60.13 -2.33
CA LYS A 66 18.13 60.99 -1.61
C LYS A 66 16.85 61.30 -2.40
N SER A 67 16.78 60.91 -3.66
CA SER A 67 15.67 61.24 -4.55
C SER A 67 14.40 60.43 -4.26
N SER A 68 13.24 60.95 -4.69
CA SER A 68 11.96 60.24 -4.61
C SER A 68 11.78 59.30 -5.80
N ILE A 69 10.90 58.30 -5.66
CA ILE A 69 10.60 57.35 -6.75
C ILE A 69 10.05 58.05 -8.01
N SER A 70 9.31 59.14 -7.88
CA SER A 70 8.80 59.91 -9.03
C SER A 70 9.92 60.64 -9.76
N THR A 71 10.88 61.22 -9.04
CA THR A 71 12.07 61.84 -9.63
C THR A 71 12.92 60.81 -10.36
N LEU A 72 13.17 59.64 -9.75
CA LEU A 72 13.90 58.54 -10.39
C LEU A 72 13.21 58.04 -11.66
N LYS A 73 11.88 57.87 -11.63
CA LYS A 73 11.09 57.49 -12.81
C LYS A 73 11.27 58.50 -13.94
N ASN A 74 11.20 59.80 -13.64
CA ASN A 74 11.37 60.86 -14.64
C ASN A 74 12.80 60.91 -15.19
N GLU A 75 13.81 60.68 -14.35
CA GLU A 75 15.21 60.62 -14.78
C GLU A 75 15.48 59.42 -15.69
N TYR A 76 14.90 58.27 -15.38
CA TYR A 76 15.04 57.05 -16.18
C TYR A 76 14.29 57.17 -17.52
N LYS A 77 13.07 57.75 -17.52
CA LYS A 77 12.33 58.10 -18.76
C LYS A 77 13.12 59.11 -19.62
N ARG A 78 13.74 60.13 -19.01
CA ARG A 78 14.51 61.16 -19.73
C ARG A 78 15.69 60.54 -20.50
N ARG A 79 16.32 59.51 -19.94
CA ARG A 79 17.41 58.75 -20.56
C ARG A 79 16.95 57.74 -21.61
N GLY A 80 15.64 57.63 -21.85
CA GLY A 80 15.07 56.73 -22.87
C GLY A 80 14.81 55.30 -22.43
N PHE A 81 15.03 54.96 -21.16
CA PHE A 81 14.87 53.60 -20.64
C PHE A 81 13.43 53.31 -20.17
N ALA A 82 13.03 52.04 -20.27
CA ALA A 82 11.75 51.54 -19.82
C ALA A 82 11.86 50.85 -18.45
N PHE A 83 10.76 50.86 -17.70
CA PHE A 83 10.67 50.21 -16.39
C PHE A 83 9.26 49.71 -16.13
N GLU A 84 9.13 48.68 -15.29
CA GLU A 84 7.84 48.17 -14.86
C GLU A 84 7.09 49.20 -13.99
N ALA A 85 5.79 49.37 -14.22
CA ALA A 85 5.00 50.36 -13.48
C ALA A 85 5.04 50.15 -11.94
N SER A 86 5.13 48.88 -11.50
CA SER A 86 5.21 48.43 -10.11
C SER A 86 6.63 48.30 -9.56
N ILE A 87 7.66 48.81 -10.26
CA ILE A 87 9.04 48.72 -9.81
C ILE A 87 9.23 49.33 -8.42
N ARG A 88 9.94 48.61 -7.54
CA ARG A 88 10.30 49.09 -6.20
C ARG A 88 11.33 50.21 -6.31
N LYS A 89 11.33 51.13 -5.34
CA LYS A 89 12.27 52.27 -5.33
C LYS A 89 13.72 51.81 -5.38
N GLU A 90 14.06 50.74 -4.65
CA GLU A 90 15.43 50.22 -4.55
C GLU A 90 15.90 49.63 -5.88
N SER A 91 15.03 48.87 -6.56
CA SER A 91 15.32 48.28 -7.87
C SER A 91 15.48 49.36 -8.94
N LEU A 92 14.60 50.36 -8.96
CA LEU A 92 14.71 51.49 -9.89
C LEU A 92 15.97 52.32 -9.63
N LEU A 93 16.31 52.55 -8.36
CA LEU A 93 17.52 53.25 -7.97
C LEU A 93 18.77 52.51 -8.45
N ALA A 94 18.82 51.19 -8.31
CA ALA A 94 19.93 50.39 -8.83
C ALA A 94 20.08 50.53 -10.36
N SER A 95 18.98 50.45 -11.11
CA SER A 95 18.99 50.60 -12.58
C SER A 95 19.38 52.01 -13.02
N VAL A 96 18.91 53.06 -12.34
CA VAL A 96 19.30 54.45 -12.65
C VAL A 96 20.78 54.69 -12.34
N LYS A 97 21.30 54.12 -11.24
CA LYS A 97 22.72 54.19 -10.90
C LYS A 97 23.60 53.45 -11.90
N GLU A 98 23.16 52.28 -12.36
CA GLU A 98 23.86 51.50 -13.37
C GLU A 98 23.97 52.27 -14.70
N VAL A 99 22.90 52.93 -15.15
CA VAL A 99 22.95 53.78 -16.34
C VAL A 99 23.85 55.00 -16.13
N ALA A 100 23.83 55.63 -14.95
CA ALA A 100 24.76 56.71 -14.62
C ALA A 100 26.23 56.24 -14.63
N VAL A 101 26.52 54.99 -14.24
CA VAL A 101 27.85 54.39 -14.40
C VAL A 101 28.18 54.22 -15.88
N TYR A 102 27.27 53.70 -16.70
CA TYR A 102 27.47 53.54 -18.15
C TYR A 102 27.74 54.84 -18.89
N GLU A 103 27.12 55.95 -18.48
CA GLU A 103 27.39 57.29 -19.03
C GLU A 103 28.85 57.72 -18.84
N ASN A 104 29.52 57.24 -17.78
CA ASN A 104 30.86 57.66 -17.38
C ASN A 104 31.96 56.60 -17.63
N LEU A 105 31.60 55.42 -18.16
CA LEU A 105 32.56 54.40 -18.57
C LEU A 105 33.31 54.82 -19.84
N LYS A 106 34.58 54.42 -19.93
CA LYS A 106 35.33 54.47 -21.20
C LYS A 106 34.59 53.67 -22.28
N LEU A 107 34.62 54.14 -23.54
CA LEU A 107 33.92 53.51 -24.67
C LEU A 107 34.19 52.00 -24.79
N GLN A 108 35.43 51.55 -24.59
CA GLN A 108 35.80 50.13 -24.62
C GLN A 108 35.03 49.26 -23.60
N HIS A 109 34.82 49.77 -22.38
CA HIS A 109 34.14 49.04 -21.32
C HIS A 109 32.62 49.12 -21.47
N LEU A 110 32.10 50.23 -22.02
CA LEU A 110 30.70 50.34 -22.40
C LEU A 110 30.33 49.35 -23.53
N ARG A 111 31.21 49.17 -24.52
CA ARG A 111 31.06 48.14 -25.57
C ARG A 111 31.09 46.74 -24.98
N ALA A 112 32.05 46.45 -24.10
CA ALA A 112 32.12 45.15 -23.41
C ALA A 112 30.83 44.85 -22.61
N ALA A 113 30.26 45.86 -21.94
CA ALA A 113 28.98 45.73 -21.25
C ALA A 113 27.83 45.39 -22.21
N CYS A 114 27.77 46.01 -23.40
CA CYS A 114 26.76 45.70 -24.42
C CYS A 114 26.94 44.26 -24.98
N LEU A 115 28.17 43.85 -25.28
CA LEU A 115 28.49 42.51 -25.78
C LEU A 115 28.16 41.43 -24.76
N SER A 116 28.42 41.67 -23.46
CA SER A 116 28.05 40.73 -22.39
C SER A 116 26.53 40.50 -22.27
N ARG A 117 25.75 41.41 -22.85
CA ARG A 117 24.28 41.35 -22.91
C ARG A 117 23.74 40.89 -24.28
N ASN A 118 24.62 40.37 -25.14
CA ASN A 118 24.32 39.92 -26.51
C ASN A 118 23.75 41.04 -27.42
N LEU A 119 24.18 42.29 -27.22
CA LEU A 119 23.79 43.40 -28.09
C LEU A 119 24.82 43.61 -29.21
N PRO A 120 24.39 43.96 -30.44
CA PRO A 120 25.27 44.14 -31.59
C PRO A 120 26.02 45.49 -31.51
N ALA A 121 27.06 45.55 -30.67
CA ALA A 121 27.92 46.73 -30.52
C ALA A 121 29.07 46.70 -31.55
N ASP A 122 29.00 47.54 -32.58
CA ASP A 122 30.04 47.70 -33.60
C ASP A 122 31.15 48.66 -33.12
N GLU A 123 32.37 48.51 -33.64
CA GLU A 123 33.53 49.34 -33.32
C GLU A 123 33.32 50.82 -33.71
N SER A 124 32.50 51.09 -34.73
CA SER A 124 32.16 52.44 -35.17
C SER A 124 31.09 53.14 -34.32
N MET A 125 30.48 52.45 -33.34
CA MET A 125 29.42 53.03 -32.51
C MET A 125 29.99 53.96 -31.43
N ARG A 126 29.43 55.17 -31.35
CA ARG A 126 29.69 56.19 -30.32
C ARG A 126 28.86 55.96 -29.06
N ARG A 127 29.19 56.63 -27.94
CA ARG A 127 28.52 56.46 -26.63
C ARG A 127 26.98 56.56 -26.72
N PRO A 128 26.37 57.53 -27.43
CA PRO A 128 24.91 57.62 -27.53
C PRO A 128 24.27 56.39 -28.19
N GLY A 129 24.91 55.81 -29.21
CA GLY A 129 24.41 54.63 -29.90
C GLY A 129 24.46 53.38 -29.03
N LEU A 130 25.51 53.22 -28.21
CA LEU A 130 25.63 52.10 -27.26
C LEU A 130 24.62 52.21 -26.12
N LEU A 131 24.42 53.42 -25.58
CA LEU A 131 23.38 53.68 -24.57
C LEU A 131 21.97 53.46 -25.12
N GLN A 132 21.73 53.79 -26.40
CA GLN A 132 20.46 53.51 -27.07
C GLN A 132 20.19 52.01 -27.19
N LEU A 133 21.18 51.17 -27.52
CA LEU A 133 21.00 49.71 -27.55
C LEU A 133 20.61 49.15 -26.16
N LEU A 134 21.22 49.67 -25.09
CA LEU A 134 20.88 49.30 -23.72
C LEU A 134 19.47 49.79 -23.35
N ALA A 135 19.08 50.97 -23.81
CA ALA A 135 17.73 51.49 -23.66
C ALA A 135 16.72 50.62 -24.41
N ASP A 136 16.98 50.28 -25.68
CA ASP A 136 16.13 49.41 -26.51
C ASP A 136 16.00 48.02 -25.86
N GLN A 137 17.06 47.48 -25.27
CA GLN A 137 17.00 46.24 -24.51
C GLN A 137 16.02 46.32 -23.33
N SER A 138 15.96 47.45 -22.63
CA SER A 138 15.00 47.66 -21.53
C SER A 138 13.55 47.68 -22.02
N TRP A 139 13.30 48.09 -23.27
CA TRP A 139 11.97 48.02 -23.89
C TRP A 139 11.63 46.59 -24.33
N HIS A 140 12.58 45.88 -24.93
CA HIS A 140 12.41 44.50 -25.38
C HIS A 140 12.17 43.53 -24.21
N SER A 141 12.80 43.74 -23.05
CA SER A 141 12.56 42.93 -21.85
C SER A 141 11.13 43.06 -21.32
N LEU A 142 10.46 44.17 -21.61
CA LEU A 142 9.05 44.41 -21.30
C LEU A 142 8.10 44.03 -22.46
N GLY A 143 8.63 43.43 -23.53
CA GLY A 143 7.85 43.00 -24.69
C GLY A 143 7.39 44.14 -25.60
N ILE A 144 8.01 45.32 -25.53
CA ILE A 144 7.68 46.49 -26.35
C ILE A 144 8.80 46.71 -27.38
N PRO A 145 8.56 46.51 -28.68
CA PRO A 145 9.55 46.81 -29.71
C PRO A 145 9.56 48.30 -30.03
N VAL A 146 10.35 49.09 -29.31
CA VAL A 146 10.38 50.57 -29.41
C VAL A 146 10.73 51.06 -30.83
N GLU A 147 11.57 50.31 -31.55
CA GLU A 147 11.98 50.58 -32.95
C GLU A 147 10.82 50.49 -33.95
N GLN A 148 9.75 49.78 -33.60
CA GLN A 148 8.59 49.55 -34.46
C GLN A 148 7.42 50.48 -34.13
N LEU A 149 7.63 51.41 -33.18
CA LEU A 149 6.64 52.39 -32.75
C LEU A 149 6.93 53.78 -33.34
N PRO A 150 5.90 54.61 -33.59
CA PRO A 150 6.06 55.91 -34.23
C PRO A 150 6.90 56.92 -33.44
N SER A 151 6.98 56.79 -32.11
CA SER A 151 7.79 57.66 -31.24
C SER A 151 7.95 57.10 -29.83
N LEU A 152 8.96 57.56 -29.10
CA LEU A 152 9.18 57.24 -27.68
C LEU A 152 8.02 57.68 -26.77
N VAL A 153 7.31 58.75 -27.15
CA VAL A 153 6.10 59.21 -26.42
C VAL A 153 4.98 58.18 -26.54
N VAL A 154 4.80 57.60 -27.72
CA VAL A 154 3.83 56.51 -27.95
C VAL A 154 4.26 55.25 -27.18
N ALA A 155 5.56 54.93 -27.16
CA ALA A 155 6.09 53.80 -26.40
C ALA A 155 5.84 53.93 -24.89
N HIS A 156 6.10 55.11 -24.30
CA HIS A 156 5.76 55.36 -22.89
C HIS A 156 4.26 55.34 -22.63
N GLY A 157 3.43 55.81 -23.57
CA GLY A 157 1.97 55.70 -23.48
C GLY A 157 1.48 54.25 -23.45
N VAL A 158 2.10 53.36 -24.24
CA VAL A 158 1.85 51.91 -24.18
C VAL A 158 2.30 51.34 -22.84
N LEU A 159 3.51 51.69 -22.37
CA LEU A 159 4.05 51.23 -21.08
C LEU A 159 3.16 51.62 -19.90
N ASP A 160 2.73 52.88 -19.83
CA ASP A 160 1.84 53.36 -18.78
C ASP A 160 0.49 52.61 -18.85
N SER A 161 -0.02 52.35 -20.06
CA SER A 161 -1.23 51.56 -20.27
C SER A 161 -1.08 50.11 -19.80
N LEU A 162 0.05 49.43 -20.10
CA LEU A 162 0.36 48.09 -19.58
C LEU A 162 0.40 48.07 -18.05
N GLY A 163 0.98 49.12 -17.45
CA GLY A 163 0.97 49.32 -16.01
C GLY A 163 -0.43 49.36 -15.41
N THR A 164 -1.39 50.00 -16.10
CA THR A 164 -2.80 50.02 -15.67
C THR A 164 -3.51 48.68 -15.87
N LEU A 165 -3.06 47.80 -16.77
CA LEU A 165 -3.68 46.47 -16.93
C LEU A 165 -3.40 45.59 -15.71
N ASN A 166 -2.18 45.66 -15.16
CA ASN A 166 -1.80 44.89 -13.98
C ASN A 166 -2.65 45.22 -12.73
N THR A 167 -3.18 46.45 -12.64
CA THR A 167 -4.01 46.89 -11.51
C THR A 167 -5.49 46.57 -11.66
N LYS A 168 -5.97 46.19 -12.85
CA LYS A 168 -7.39 45.89 -13.10
C LYS A 168 -7.80 44.51 -12.57
N HIS A 169 -9.11 44.37 -12.28
CA HIS A 169 -9.72 43.08 -11.94
C HIS A 169 -9.97 42.24 -13.20
N LEU A 170 -10.09 40.92 -13.02
CA LEU A 170 -10.25 39.95 -14.11
C LEU A 170 -11.45 40.28 -15.01
N ALA A 171 -12.59 40.67 -14.41
CA ALA A 171 -13.80 41.03 -15.16
C ALA A 171 -13.58 42.25 -16.09
N ASP A 172 -12.85 43.26 -15.62
CA ASP A 172 -12.54 44.46 -16.41
C ASP A 172 -11.55 44.17 -17.54
N LEU A 173 -10.58 43.28 -17.28
CA LEU A 173 -9.66 42.78 -18.29
C LEU A 173 -10.41 41.99 -19.36
N CYS A 174 -11.31 41.09 -18.99
CA CYS A 174 -12.18 40.38 -19.93
C CYS A 174 -13.01 41.36 -20.77
N ALA A 175 -13.68 42.33 -20.16
CA ALA A 175 -14.45 43.33 -20.89
C ALA A 175 -13.56 44.15 -21.86
N GLN A 176 -12.32 44.43 -21.47
CA GLN A 176 -11.34 45.10 -22.32
C GLN A 176 -10.85 44.22 -23.48
N CYS A 177 -10.64 42.91 -23.27
CA CYS A 177 -10.33 41.96 -24.33
C CYS A 177 -11.43 41.91 -25.39
N HIS A 178 -12.70 41.80 -24.96
CA HIS A 178 -13.85 41.77 -25.86
C HIS A 178 -13.94 43.05 -26.70
N ARG A 179 -13.68 44.23 -26.10
CA ARG A 179 -13.64 45.50 -26.83
C ARG A 179 -12.52 45.58 -27.86
N MET A 180 -11.40 44.90 -27.63
CA MET A 180 -10.24 44.89 -28.52
C MET A 180 -10.22 43.69 -29.48
N GLY A 181 -11.19 42.77 -29.39
CA GLY A 181 -11.21 41.53 -30.18
C GLY A 181 -10.11 40.54 -29.78
N VAL A 182 -9.58 40.63 -28.56
CA VAL A 182 -8.57 39.70 -28.03
C VAL A 182 -9.25 38.42 -27.55
N PRO A 183 -8.72 37.23 -27.87
CA PRO A 183 -9.23 35.95 -27.41
C PRO A 183 -9.30 35.84 -25.88
N VAL A 184 -10.43 35.33 -25.36
CA VAL A 184 -10.64 35.07 -23.93
C VAL A 184 -11.15 33.65 -23.77
N GLU A 185 -10.45 32.83 -22.97
CA GLU A 185 -10.92 31.50 -22.57
C GLU A 185 -12.10 31.57 -21.59
N SER A 186 -12.79 30.44 -21.41
CA SER A 186 -13.86 30.30 -20.41
C SER A 186 -13.33 30.46 -18.98
N LYS A 187 -12.05 30.12 -18.73
CA LYS A 187 -11.33 30.36 -17.46
C LYS A 187 -10.03 31.11 -17.70
N PRO A 188 -10.07 32.44 -17.80
CA PRO A 188 -8.87 33.21 -18.12
C PRO A 188 -7.97 33.40 -16.91
N GLU A 189 -6.67 33.18 -17.10
CA GLU A 189 -5.65 33.57 -16.12
C GLU A 189 -5.29 35.05 -16.29
N LYS A 190 -5.27 35.80 -15.19
CA LYS A 190 -4.92 37.23 -15.18
C LYS A 190 -3.58 37.55 -15.87
N PRO A 191 -2.44 36.89 -15.56
CA PRO A 191 -1.16 37.25 -16.16
C PRO A 191 -1.14 37.05 -17.68
N GLU A 192 -1.79 35.97 -18.14
CA GLU A 192 -1.83 35.61 -19.54
C GLU A 192 -2.75 36.56 -20.34
N LEU A 193 -3.91 36.95 -19.78
CA LEU A 193 -4.74 38.00 -20.37
C LEU A 193 -4.01 39.34 -20.48
N VAL A 194 -3.25 39.73 -19.45
CA VAL A 194 -2.48 40.99 -19.49
C VAL A 194 -1.40 40.94 -20.57
N SER A 195 -0.70 39.81 -20.71
CA SER A 195 0.28 39.59 -21.77
C SER A 195 -0.33 39.74 -23.17
N ARG A 196 -1.48 39.09 -23.42
CA ARG A 196 -2.19 39.16 -24.72
C ARG A 196 -2.76 40.54 -25.01
N LEU A 197 -3.41 41.16 -24.03
CA LEU A 197 -3.87 42.54 -24.13
C LEU A 197 -2.70 43.46 -24.43
N GLY A 198 -1.54 43.24 -23.80
CA GLY A 198 -0.36 44.03 -24.04
C GLY A 198 0.15 43.93 -25.48
N LYS A 199 0.25 42.71 -26.02
CA LYS A 199 0.58 42.47 -27.44
C LYS A 199 -0.41 43.19 -28.37
N ALA A 200 -1.71 43.07 -28.11
CA ALA A 200 -2.75 43.73 -28.91
C ALA A 200 -2.69 45.27 -28.83
N MET A 201 -2.33 45.82 -27.66
CA MET A 201 -2.14 47.26 -27.48
C MET A 201 -0.89 47.77 -28.21
N VAL A 202 0.19 46.99 -28.22
CA VAL A 202 1.40 47.27 -29.01
C VAL A 202 1.05 47.26 -30.50
N TRP A 203 0.40 46.20 -31.01
CA TRP A 203 0.01 46.09 -32.43
C TRP A 203 -0.86 47.26 -32.89
N LYS A 204 -1.80 47.71 -32.07
CA LYS A 204 -2.65 48.87 -32.40
C LYS A 204 -1.84 50.16 -32.63
N GLN A 205 -0.68 50.28 -31.98
CA GLN A 205 0.20 51.47 -32.07
C GLN A 205 1.36 51.31 -33.06
N MET A 206 1.59 50.12 -33.61
CA MET A 206 2.63 49.87 -34.62
C MET A 206 2.27 50.51 -35.97
N ASP A 207 3.29 50.74 -36.79
CA ASP A 207 3.11 51.14 -38.19
C ASP A 207 2.73 49.94 -39.08
N ASP A 208 2.21 50.22 -40.27
CA ASP A 208 1.69 49.19 -41.17
C ASP A 208 2.80 48.25 -41.69
N ALA A 209 4.04 48.75 -41.80
CA ALA A 209 5.21 47.97 -42.23
C ALA A 209 5.65 46.97 -41.15
N ALA A 210 5.65 47.38 -39.88
CA ALA A 210 5.94 46.51 -38.75
C ALA A 210 4.81 45.51 -38.50
N LEU A 211 3.54 45.90 -38.66
CA LEU A 211 2.40 44.97 -38.59
C LEU A 211 2.51 43.85 -39.63
N ARG A 212 2.92 44.15 -40.87
CA ARG A 212 3.16 43.12 -41.91
C ARG A 212 4.32 42.20 -41.58
N ARG A 213 5.43 42.74 -41.05
CA ARG A 213 6.57 41.93 -40.59
C ARG A 213 6.14 40.98 -39.47
N GLU A 214 5.32 41.46 -38.54
CA GLU A 214 4.79 40.64 -37.44
C GLU A 214 3.78 39.58 -37.94
N CYS A 215 2.92 39.93 -38.90
CA CYS A 215 2.03 38.97 -39.57
C CYS A 215 2.83 37.87 -40.28
N SER A 216 3.90 38.24 -40.98
CA SER A 216 4.79 37.30 -41.70
C SER A 216 5.52 36.37 -40.74
N LYS A 217 6.05 36.90 -39.62
CA LYS A 217 6.69 36.09 -38.56
C LYS A 217 5.73 35.06 -37.98
N ARG A 218 4.44 35.39 -37.89
CA ARG A 218 3.38 34.52 -37.38
C ARG A 218 2.73 33.63 -38.46
N GLY A 219 3.23 33.69 -39.70
CA GLY A 219 2.76 32.85 -40.80
C GLY A 219 1.36 33.19 -41.31
N ALA A 220 0.88 34.43 -41.12
CA ALA A 220 -0.42 34.85 -41.63
C ALA A 220 -0.37 35.08 -43.16
N PRO A 221 -1.36 34.62 -43.94
CA PRO A 221 -1.38 34.79 -45.39
C PRO A 221 -1.62 36.27 -45.74
N LEU A 222 -0.63 36.90 -46.38
CA LEU A 222 -0.63 38.33 -46.74
C LEU A 222 -1.02 38.61 -48.20
N ASP A 223 -1.28 37.57 -48.99
CA ASP A 223 -1.39 37.61 -50.45
C ASP A 223 -2.48 38.57 -50.98
N ASP A 224 -3.51 38.85 -50.17
CA ASP A 224 -4.63 39.74 -50.53
C ASP A 224 -4.43 41.22 -50.16
N ILE A 225 -3.31 41.61 -49.54
CA ILE A 225 -3.14 42.96 -48.97
C ILE A 225 -2.05 43.73 -49.73
N PRO A 226 -2.40 44.62 -50.70
CA PRO A 226 -1.42 45.27 -51.57
C PRO A 226 -0.38 46.08 -50.79
N GLU A 227 0.91 45.92 -51.14
CA GLU A 227 2.02 46.75 -50.65
C GLU A 227 1.95 48.16 -51.27
N GLN A 228 2.16 49.20 -50.46
CA GLN A 228 2.26 50.57 -50.97
C GLN A 228 3.73 51.05 -50.95
N PRO A 229 4.23 51.66 -52.02
CA PRO A 229 5.55 52.26 -52.05
C PRO A 229 5.59 53.53 -51.18
N GLN A 230 6.51 53.58 -50.23
CA GLN A 230 6.81 54.79 -49.45
C GLN A 230 7.55 55.80 -50.33
N GLN A 231 6.88 56.85 -50.79
CA GLN A 231 7.58 58.05 -51.29
C GLN A 231 7.53 59.15 -50.22
N PRO A 232 8.69 59.66 -49.76
CA PRO A 232 8.73 60.76 -48.80
C PRO A 232 8.41 62.08 -49.51
N GLY A 233 7.30 62.75 -49.14
CA GLY A 233 7.07 64.16 -49.47
C GLY A 233 5.69 64.55 -49.98
N VAL A 234 4.79 63.62 -50.31
CA VAL A 234 3.44 63.98 -50.78
C VAL A 234 2.42 63.71 -49.69
N LYS A 235 1.76 64.76 -49.18
CA LYS A 235 0.53 64.65 -48.38
C LYS A 235 -0.58 64.07 -49.26
N LEU A 236 -0.62 62.75 -49.42
CA LEU A 236 -1.74 62.06 -50.04
C LEU A 236 -2.88 61.95 -49.01
N ILE A 237 -4.06 62.37 -49.46
CA ILE A 237 -5.34 62.23 -48.78
C ILE A 237 -5.48 60.77 -48.32
N VAL A 238 -5.62 60.56 -47.00
CA VAL A 238 -5.75 59.23 -46.40
C VAL A 238 -7.04 58.57 -46.91
N ASN A 239 -6.90 57.68 -47.90
CA ASN A 239 -8.02 56.97 -48.52
C ASN A 239 -8.59 55.88 -47.58
N ASN A 240 -9.91 55.64 -47.65
CA ASN A 240 -10.63 54.64 -46.85
C ASN A 240 -10.08 53.20 -46.99
N ASN A 241 -9.41 52.87 -48.11
CA ASN A 241 -8.77 51.57 -48.33
C ASN A 241 -7.58 51.31 -47.40
N CYS A 242 -6.85 52.35 -46.95
CA CYS A 242 -5.72 52.20 -46.02
C CYS A 242 -6.19 51.75 -44.63
N LYS A 243 -7.35 52.25 -44.18
CA LYS A 243 -7.97 51.81 -42.92
C LYS A 243 -8.46 50.37 -42.98
N ALA A 244 -9.02 49.94 -44.11
CA ALA A 244 -9.50 48.56 -44.30
C ALA A 244 -8.35 47.54 -44.34
N GLY A 245 -7.23 47.87 -45.00
CA GLY A 245 -6.03 47.04 -45.04
C GLY A 245 -5.39 46.85 -43.66
N ARG A 246 -5.25 47.93 -42.89
CA ARG A 246 -4.75 47.88 -41.51
C ARG A 246 -5.66 47.07 -40.59
N GLN A 247 -6.99 47.26 -40.67
CA GLN A 247 -7.95 46.46 -39.89
C GLN A 247 -7.89 44.97 -40.23
N LYS A 248 -7.59 44.60 -41.48
CA LYS A 248 -7.38 43.20 -41.88
C LYS A 248 -6.10 42.62 -41.26
N LEU A 249 -5.00 43.37 -41.23
CA LEU A 249 -3.74 42.97 -40.55
C LEU A 249 -3.94 42.82 -39.04
N GLU A 250 -4.58 43.79 -38.39
CA GLU A 250 -4.91 43.73 -36.96
C GLU A 250 -5.77 42.50 -36.64
N ARG A 251 -6.77 42.19 -37.49
CA ARG A 251 -7.61 41.00 -37.32
C ARG A 251 -6.83 39.70 -37.49
N LEU A 252 -5.92 39.61 -38.45
CA LEU A 252 -5.09 38.41 -38.66
C LEU A 252 -4.15 38.17 -37.46
N LEU A 253 -3.56 39.22 -36.90
CA LEU A 253 -2.75 39.11 -35.68
C LEU A 253 -3.58 38.69 -34.48
N LEU A 254 -4.76 39.28 -34.28
CA LEU A 254 -5.67 38.87 -33.21
C LEU A 254 -6.16 37.42 -33.37
N GLN A 255 -6.39 36.96 -34.60
CA GLN A 255 -6.71 35.55 -34.88
C GLN A 255 -5.53 34.62 -34.64
N SER A 256 -4.29 35.07 -34.87
CA SER A 256 -3.08 34.28 -34.56
C SER A 256 -2.91 34.01 -33.07
N LEU A 257 -3.48 34.84 -32.19
CA LEU A 257 -3.47 34.60 -30.75
C LEU A 257 -4.29 33.35 -30.38
N TRP A 258 -5.31 32.97 -31.15
CA TRP A 258 -6.01 31.69 -30.96
C TRP A 258 -5.13 30.49 -31.29
N LEU A 259 -4.19 30.61 -32.25
CA LEU A 259 -3.26 29.54 -32.56
C LEU A 259 -2.33 29.25 -31.37
N ASP A 260 -1.89 30.29 -30.68
CA ASP A 260 -1.06 30.18 -29.48
C ASP A 260 -1.85 29.49 -28.34
N ILE A 261 -3.13 29.84 -28.15
CA ILE A 261 -4.03 29.23 -27.15
C ILE A 261 -4.30 27.76 -27.44
N TRP A 262 -4.66 27.44 -28.69
CA TRP A 262 -4.92 26.06 -29.10
C TRP A 262 -3.66 25.21 -28.99
N LYS A 263 -2.50 25.72 -29.41
CA LYS A 263 -1.22 25.02 -29.27
C LYS A 263 -0.86 24.76 -27.80
N ALA A 264 -1.09 25.73 -26.92
CA ALA A 264 -0.90 25.54 -25.48
C ALA A 264 -1.84 24.48 -24.89
N ALA A 265 -3.06 24.37 -25.43
CA ALA A 265 -4.02 23.32 -25.10
C ALA A 265 -3.74 21.97 -25.81
N GLY A 266 -2.65 21.84 -26.56
CA GLY A 266 -2.28 20.62 -27.31
C GLY A 266 -3.03 20.43 -28.63
N ILE A 267 -3.78 21.44 -29.09
CA ILE A 267 -4.56 21.42 -30.33
C ILE A 267 -3.76 22.11 -31.44
N THR A 268 -3.41 21.38 -32.50
CA THR A 268 -2.72 21.95 -33.67
C THR A 268 -3.69 22.10 -34.85
N VAL A 269 -3.85 23.32 -35.37
CA VAL A 269 -4.77 23.57 -36.51
C VAL A 269 -4.34 22.84 -37.78
N GLN A 270 -3.03 22.60 -37.93
CA GLN A 270 -2.48 21.85 -39.06
C GLN A 270 -3.01 20.41 -39.12
N SER A 271 -3.16 19.74 -37.96
CA SER A 271 -3.71 18.37 -37.90
C SER A 271 -5.23 18.31 -38.05
N LEU A 272 -5.94 19.36 -37.60
CA LEU A 272 -7.41 19.42 -37.71
C LEU A 272 -7.91 19.95 -39.06
N GLY A 273 -7.04 20.54 -39.88
CA GLY A 273 -7.33 21.07 -41.21
C GLY A 273 -8.23 22.32 -41.24
N SER A 274 -8.85 22.74 -40.13
CA SER A 274 -9.73 23.91 -40.07
C SER A 274 -9.72 24.62 -38.71
N HIS A 275 -9.71 25.96 -38.74
CA HIS A 275 -9.88 26.81 -37.56
C HIS A 275 -11.23 26.57 -36.86
N GLN A 276 -12.27 26.22 -37.61
CA GLN A 276 -13.59 25.93 -37.03
C GLN A 276 -13.56 24.63 -36.22
N ALA A 277 -12.88 23.59 -36.73
CA ALA A 277 -12.72 22.33 -36.00
C ALA A 277 -11.92 22.51 -34.72
N ALA A 278 -10.82 23.28 -34.76
CA ALA A 278 -10.01 23.62 -33.58
C ALA A 278 -10.79 24.42 -32.53
N SER A 279 -11.60 25.39 -32.96
CA SER A 279 -12.47 26.16 -32.06
C SER A 279 -13.54 25.29 -31.42
N SER A 280 -14.21 24.42 -32.19
CA SER A 280 -15.24 23.52 -31.68
C SER A 280 -14.67 22.51 -30.69
N LEU A 281 -13.50 21.93 -30.98
CA LEU A 281 -12.81 21.03 -30.06
C LEU A 281 -12.42 21.75 -28.76
N PHE A 282 -11.84 22.94 -28.85
CA PHE A 282 -11.44 23.73 -27.69
C PHE A 282 -12.63 24.04 -26.77
N SER A 283 -13.74 24.52 -27.34
CA SER A 283 -14.96 24.80 -26.57
C SER A 283 -15.54 23.54 -25.91
N GLU A 284 -15.53 22.40 -26.61
CA GLU A 284 -16.05 21.15 -26.06
C GLU A 284 -15.17 20.61 -24.92
N VAL A 285 -13.84 20.72 -25.05
CA VAL A 285 -12.89 20.39 -23.99
C VAL A 285 -13.08 21.32 -22.79
N GLU A 286 -13.23 22.63 -22.98
CA GLU A 286 -13.54 23.57 -21.88
C GLU A 286 -14.86 23.21 -21.17
N ARG A 287 -15.88 22.83 -21.94
CA ARG A 287 -17.18 22.37 -21.42
C ARG A 287 -17.00 21.14 -20.54
N LEU A 288 -16.26 20.12 -20.98
CA LEU A 288 -15.93 18.94 -20.18
C LEU A 288 -15.21 19.29 -18.87
N HIS A 289 -14.26 20.23 -18.90
CA HIS A 289 -13.55 20.65 -17.69
C HIS A 289 -14.48 21.33 -16.65
N SER A 290 -15.63 21.84 -17.09
CA SER A 290 -16.67 22.45 -16.24
C SER A 290 -17.75 21.48 -15.77
N GLU A 291 -17.93 20.33 -16.43
CA GLU A 291 -18.92 19.30 -16.06
C GLU A 291 -18.60 18.62 -14.72
N ASP A 292 -19.60 18.02 -14.08
CA ASP A 292 -19.45 17.23 -12.87
C ASP A 292 -18.91 15.81 -13.18
N LEU A 293 -18.34 15.15 -12.16
CA LEU A 293 -17.72 13.83 -12.32
C LEU A 293 -18.69 12.77 -12.90
N PRO A 294 -19.98 12.71 -12.49
CA PRO A 294 -20.94 11.76 -13.07
C PRO A 294 -21.16 11.93 -14.59
N ALA A 295 -21.27 13.18 -15.08
CA ALA A 295 -21.48 13.43 -16.50
C ALA A 295 -20.25 13.00 -17.35
N ILE A 296 -19.04 13.30 -16.86
CA ILE A 296 -17.80 12.89 -17.52
C ILE A 296 -17.67 11.35 -17.50
N GLN A 297 -18.08 10.70 -16.41
CA GLN A 297 -18.10 9.25 -16.30
C GLN A 297 -19.07 8.61 -17.30
N GLU A 298 -20.25 9.19 -17.54
CA GLU A 298 -21.22 8.69 -18.52
C GLU A 298 -20.62 8.65 -19.94
N ARG A 299 -19.92 9.72 -20.32
CA ARG A 299 -19.17 9.79 -21.59
C ARG A 299 -18.06 8.75 -21.66
N TYR A 300 -17.35 8.53 -20.57
CA TYR A 300 -16.33 7.48 -20.49
C TYR A 300 -16.95 6.07 -20.62
N LYS A 301 -18.14 5.81 -20.07
CA LYS A 301 -18.85 4.53 -20.25
C LYS A 301 -19.17 4.27 -21.72
N ALA A 302 -19.57 5.30 -22.44
CA ALA A 302 -19.92 5.21 -23.86
C ALA A 302 -18.75 4.78 -24.76
N LEU A 303 -17.50 4.92 -24.28
CA LEU A 303 -16.28 4.49 -24.98
C LEU A 303 -15.97 2.99 -24.82
N ASP A 304 -16.80 2.22 -24.10
CA ASP A 304 -16.62 0.78 -23.85
C ASP A 304 -15.24 0.46 -23.23
N LEU A 305 -14.83 1.30 -22.29
CA LEU A 305 -13.62 1.14 -21.49
C LEU A 305 -14.01 0.66 -20.08
N PRO A 306 -13.16 -0.17 -19.43
CA PRO A 306 -13.42 -0.61 -18.07
C PRO A 306 -13.53 0.61 -17.13
N LEU A 307 -14.68 0.73 -16.47
CA LEU A 307 -14.96 1.74 -15.46
C LEU A 307 -14.44 1.25 -14.10
N GLN A 308 -13.41 1.91 -13.58
CA GLN A 308 -13.01 1.79 -12.17
C GLN A 308 -14.09 2.39 -11.25
N GLN A 309 -14.29 1.82 -10.06
CA GLN A 309 -15.29 2.32 -9.10
C GLN A 309 -14.82 3.61 -8.40
N VAL A 310 -13.51 3.85 -8.32
CA VAL A 310 -12.93 5.10 -7.81
C VAL A 310 -12.16 5.79 -8.94
N GLN A 311 -12.72 6.87 -9.50
CA GLN A 311 -12.05 7.62 -10.57
C GLN A 311 -11.51 8.95 -10.05
N ASP A 312 -10.20 9.13 -10.19
CA ASP A 312 -9.59 10.46 -10.22
C ASP A 312 -10.18 11.23 -11.41
N ARG A 313 -10.84 12.36 -11.12
CA ARG A 313 -11.42 13.25 -12.12
C ARG A 313 -10.42 13.59 -13.22
N ARG A 314 -9.13 13.74 -12.91
CA ARG A 314 -8.10 14.08 -13.88
C ARG A 314 -7.90 12.98 -14.92
N TRP A 315 -7.92 11.71 -14.49
CA TRP A 315 -7.74 10.57 -15.38
C TRP A 315 -8.86 10.48 -16.40
N VAL A 316 -10.12 10.49 -15.92
CA VAL A 316 -11.29 10.42 -16.82
C VAL A 316 -11.32 11.61 -17.77
N LEU A 317 -11.08 12.82 -17.26
CA LEU A 317 -11.02 14.02 -18.09
C LEU A 317 -9.95 13.90 -19.17
N GLN A 318 -8.77 13.42 -18.84
CA GLN A 318 -7.70 13.26 -19.83
C GLN A 318 -8.12 12.28 -20.93
N ARG A 319 -8.68 11.12 -20.58
CA ARG A 319 -9.08 10.09 -21.55
C ARG A 319 -10.23 10.54 -22.46
N VAL A 320 -11.24 11.22 -21.90
CA VAL A 320 -12.36 11.77 -22.68
C VAL A 320 -11.89 12.96 -23.54
N SER A 321 -10.92 13.75 -23.08
CA SER A 321 -10.34 14.83 -23.88
C SER A 321 -9.51 14.30 -25.06
N GLU A 322 -8.73 13.22 -24.85
CA GLU A 322 -8.02 12.50 -25.91
C GLU A 322 -9.00 11.90 -26.93
N SER A 323 -10.13 11.33 -26.48
CA SER A 323 -11.14 10.80 -27.41
C SER A 323 -11.76 11.90 -28.27
N LEU A 324 -12.09 13.06 -27.69
CA LEU A 324 -12.60 14.20 -28.45
C LEU A 324 -11.58 14.72 -29.48
N PHE A 325 -10.30 14.75 -29.11
CA PHE A 325 -9.24 15.14 -30.04
C PHE A 325 -9.21 14.21 -31.26
N TRP A 326 -9.22 12.89 -31.03
CA TRP A 326 -9.23 11.92 -32.13
C TRP A 326 -10.54 11.91 -32.94
N GLU A 327 -11.68 12.20 -32.32
CA GLU A 327 -12.96 12.38 -33.04
C GLU A 327 -12.92 13.60 -33.98
N ALA A 328 -12.20 14.65 -33.58
CA ALA A 328 -12.02 15.86 -34.37
C ALA A 328 -11.01 15.71 -35.53
N LEU A 329 -10.12 14.71 -35.50
CA LEU A 329 -9.13 14.49 -36.56
C LEU A 329 -9.78 14.02 -37.88
N PRO A 330 -9.27 14.47 -39.04
CA PRO A 330 -9.55 13.86 -40.34
C PRO A 330 -9.17 12.37 -40.37
N LEU A 331 -9.82 11.58 -41.24
CA LEU A 331 -9.55 10.12 -41.32
C LEU A 331 -8.09 9.82 -41.67
N ALA A 332 -7.46 10.62 -42.55
CA ALA A 332 -6.06 10.46 -42.94
C ALA A 332 -5.11 10.58 -41.74
N GLU A 333 -5.24 11.67 -40.97
CA GLU A 333 -4.45 11.93 -39.75
C GLU A 333 -4.70 10.88 -38.67
N LEU A 334 -5.95 10.39 -38.55
CA LEU A 334 -6.30 9.32 -37.61
C LEU A 334 -5.63 7.98 -37.98
N LEU A 335 -5.52 7.68 -39.27
CA LEU A 335 -4.80 6.50 -39.77
C LEU A 335 -3.30 6.65 -39.53
N GLU A 336 -2.71 7.82 -39.78
CA GLU A 336 -1.30 8.10 -39.46
C GLU A 336 -1.00 7.94 -37.97
N GLU A 337 -1.87 8.46 -37.09
CA GLU A 337 -1.73 8.29 -35.64
C GLU A 337 -1.80 6.80 -35.22
N CYS A 338 -2.68 6.01 -35.86
CA CYS A 338 -2.74 4.57 -35.65
C CYS A 338 -1.44 3.87 -36.12
N GLU A 339 -0.90 4.26 -37.27
CA GLU A 339 0.35 3.72 -37.81
C GLU A 339 1.56 4.07 -36.93
N MET A 340 1.65 5.33 -36.48
CA MET A 340 2.70 5.77 -35.55
C MET A 340 2.69 4.98 -34.23
N ARG A 341 1.50 4.59 -33.77
CA ARG A 341 1.33 3.76 -32.56
C ARG A 341 1.43 2.26 -32.82
N ALA A 342 1.71 1.85 -34.05
CA ALA A 342 1.79 0.46 -34.50
C ALA A 342 0.51 -0.35 -34.22
N LEU A 343 -0.66 0.29 -34.35
CA LEU A 343 -1.96 -0.37 -34.22
C LEU A 343 -2.32 -1.08 -35.52
N PRO A 344 -2.92 -2.29 -35.44
CA PRO A 344 -3.36 -3.01 -36.64
C PRO A 344 -4.47 -2.21 -37.32
N ILE A 345 -4.35 -1.98 -38.62
CA ILE A 345 -5.36 -1.30 -39.46
C ILE A 345 -5.78 -2.28 -40.54
N ASN A 346 -7.09 -2.55 -40.64
CA ASN A 346 -7.59 -3.42 -41.69
C ASN A 346 -7.60 -2.66 -43.03
N PRO A 347 -7.35 -3.32 -44.17
CA PRO A 347 -7.35 -2.65 -45.48
C PRO A 347 -8.69 -1.99 -45.82
N ALA A 348 -9.81 -2.57 -45.37
CA ALA A 348 -11.15 -1.97 -45.51
C ALA A 348 -11.36 -0.68 -44.69
N GLU A 349 -10.53 -0.42 -43.67
CA GLU A 349 -10.58 0.79 -42.85
C GLU A 349 -9.87 1.98 -43.53
N ARG A 350 -9.25 1.78 -44.70
CA ARG A 350 -8.62 2.85 -45.50
C ARG A 350 -9.57 3.49 -46.52
N ASP A 351 -10.74 2.91 -46.72
CA ASP A 351 -11.71 3.39 -47.71
C ASP A 351 -12.46 4.63 -47.18
N ALA A 352 -12.26 5.78 -47.85
CA ALA A 352 -12.87 7.06 -47.47
C ALA A 352 -14.40 7.03 -47.52
N ASP A 353 -14.99 6.15 -48.32
CA ASP A 353 -16.45 6.00 -48.48
C ASP A 353 -17.14 5.49 -47.20
N HIS A 354 -16.41 4.78 -46.33
CA HIS A 354 -16.91 4.28 -45.04
C HIS A 354 -16.36 5.07 -43.84
N ALA A 355 -15.88 6.30 -44.06
CA ALA A 355 -15.25 7.11 -43.02
C ALA A 355 -16.13 7.32 -41.77
N ALA A 356 -17.45 7.45 -41.94
CA ALA A 356 -18.40 7.65 -40.85
C ALA A 356 -18.49 6.44 -39.90
N GLU A 357 -18.33 5.23 -40.43
CA GLU A 357 -18.36 3.97 -39.66
C GLU A 357 -16.97 3.61 -39.13
N THR A 358 -15.93 3.96 -39.87
CA THR A 358 -14.55 3.60 -39.57
C THR A 358 -13.93 4.47 -38.48
N LYS A 359 -14.17 5.79 -38.51
CA LYS A 359 -13.65 6.74 -37.50
C LYS A 359 -13.93 6.32 -36.05
N PRO A 360 -15.17 6.03 -35.62
CA PRO A 360 -15.44 5.68 -34.22
C PRO A 360 -14.73 4.38 -33.79
N VAL A 361 -14.50 3.44 -34.71
CA VAL A 361 -13.76 2.20 -34.43
C VAL A 361 -12.28 2.50 -34.18
N LEU A 362 -11.66 3.34 -35.02
CA LEU A 362 -10.26 3.76 -34.86
C LEU A 362 -10.04 4.59 -33.60
N VAL A 363 -10.95 5.53 -33.29
CA VAL A 363 -10.92 6.30 -32.03
C VAL A 363 -10.96 5.36 -30.83
N ARG A 364 -11.91 4.40 -30.79
CA ARG A 364 -11.98 3.42 -29.69
C ARG A 364 -10.68 2.61 -29.55
N ARG A 365 -10.04 2.24 -30.67
CA ARG A 365 -8.76 1.51 -30.68
C ARG A 365 -7.63 2.36 -30.10
N LEU A 366 -7.53 3.63 -30.48
CA LEU A 366 -6.56 4.59 -29.96
C LEU A 366 -6.75 4.87 -28.46
N VAL A 367 -7.99 5.02 -28.00
CA VAL A 367 -8.28 5.22 -26.58
C VAL A 367 -7.87 3.98 -25.76
N LYS A 368 -8.18 2.78 -26.25
CA LYS A 368 -7.74 1.52 -25.59
C LYS A 368 -6.22 1.42 -25.52
N ASP A 369 -5.50 1.72 -26.60
CA ASP A 369 -4.03 1.74 -26.61
C ASP A 369 -3.45 2.79 -25.65
N SER A 370 -4.03 3.99 -25.61
CA SER A 370 -3.62 5.05 -24.67
C SER A 370 -3.75 4.59 -23.22
N CYS A 371 -4.84 3.90 -22.86
CA CYS A 371 -5.02 3.31 -21.53
C CYS A 371 -3.96 2.24 -21.24
N ILE A 372 -3.71 1.31 -22.18
CA ILE A 372 -2.70 0.27 -22.03
C ILE A 372 -1.31 0.89 -21.78
N ARG A 373 -0.91 1.86 -22.60
CA ARG A 373 0.40 2.54 -22.46
C ARG A 373 0.53 3.28 -21.13
N ALA A 374 -0.56 3.90 -20.67
CA ALA A 374 -0.55 4.59 -19.39
C ALA A 374 -0.42 3.61 -18.21
N TRP A 375 -1.10 2.45 -18.25
CA TRP A 375 -0.92 1.39 -17.25
C TRP A 375 0.49 0.77 -17.29
N VAL A 376 1.05 0.56 -18.48
CA VAL A 376 2.45 0.10 -18.62
C VAL A 376 3.42 1.13 -18.05
N LYS A 377 3.19 2.43 -18.25
CA LYS A 377 3.99 3.51 -17.66
C LYS A 377 3.91 3.53 -16.12
N MET A 378 2.76 3.13 -15.55
CA MET A 378 2.62 2.95 -14.10
C MET A 378 3.38 1.70 -13.59
N GLY A 379 3.83 0.80 -14.47
CA GLY A 379 4.52 -0.44 -14.12
C GLY A 379 3.61 -1.67 -14.07
N ILE A 380 2.34 -1.55 -14.46
CA ILE A 380 1.38 -2.67 -14.43
C ILE A 380 1.68 -3.62 -15.61
N PRO A 381 1.84 -4.94 -15.38
CA PRO A 381 2.18 -5.89 -16.43
C PRO A 381 0.95 -6.28 -17.27
N VAL A 382 0.49 -5.36 -18.11
CA VAL A 382 -0.74 -5.51 -18.93
C VAL A 382 -0.73 -6.78 -19.78
N ALA A 383 0.41 -7.11 -20.39
CA ALA A 383 0.56 -8.30 -21.23
C ALA A 383 0.33 -9.62 -20.47
N ARG A 384 0.56 -9.63 -19.15
CA ARG A 384 0.48 -10.83 -18.31
C ARG A 384 -0.89 -10.99 -17.65
N LEU A 385 -1.60 -9.90 -17.42
CA LEU A 385 -2.95 -9.91 -16.87
C LEU A 385 -4.00 -10.33 -17.92
N GLY A 386 -3.72 -10.09 -19.20
CA GLY A 386 -4.49 -10.61 -20.35
C GLY A 386 -5.86 -9.94 -20.60
N ASP A 387 -6.57 -9.51 -19.54
CA ASP A 387 -7.86 -8.82 -19.63
C ASP A 387 -7.76 -7.36 -19.16
N ALA A 388 -8.37 -6.44 -19.93
CA ALA A 388 -8.47 -5.03 -19.58
C ALA A 388 -9.21 -4.81 -18.24
N ARG A 389 -10.15 -5.70 -17.87
CA ARG A 389 -10.81 -5.64 -16.55
C ARG A 389 -9.85 -5.98 -15.41
N ALA A 390 -9.06 -7.04 -15.56
CA ALA A 390 -8.05 -7.43 -14.58
C ALA A 390 -7.01 -6.31 -14.38
N VAL A 391 -6.58 -5.67 -15.46
CA VAL A 391 -5.66 -4.52 -15.42
C VAL A 391 -6.27 -3.32 -14.68
N ALA A 392 -7.55 -3.03 -14.93
CA ALA A 392 -8.26 -1.95 -14.26
C ALA A 392 -8.40 -2.19 -12.75
N LEU A 393 -8.68 -3.42 -12.33
CA LEU A 393 -8.74 -3.82 -10.91
C LEU A 393 -7.38 -3.64 -10.22
N VAL A 394 -6.29 -4.10 -10.85
CA VAL A 394 -4.93 -3.90 -10.32
C VAL A 394 -4.59 -2.42 -10.21
N ALA A 395 -4.90 -1.62 -11.24
CA ALA A 395 -4.66 -0.18 -11.21
C ALA A 395 -5.40 0.54 -10.08
N GLU A 396 -6.64 0.12 -9.80
CA GLU A 396 -7.46 0.65 -8.71
C GLU A 396 -6.89 0.29 -7.34
N GLU A 397 -6.52 -0.98 -7.13
CA GLU A 397 -5.86 -1.41 -5.90
C GLU A 397 -4.52 -0.68 -5.69
N TRP A 398 -3.73 -0.48 -6.73
CA TRP A 398 -2.45 0.25 -6.63
C TRP A 398 -2.65 1.71 -6.19
N GLN A 399 -3.65 2.39 -6.76
CA GLN A 399 -3.98 3.77 -6.37
C GLN A 399 -4.52 3.84 -4.94
N SER A 400 -5.35 2.88 -4.54
CA SER A 400 -5.81 2.73 -3.16
C SER A 400 -4.63 2.57 -2.20
N LEU A 401 -3.69 1.68 -2.50
CA LEU A 401 -2.49 1.43 -1.70
C LEU A 401 -1.58 2.66 -1.56
N GLU A 402 -1.45 3.47 -2.62
CA GLU A 402 -0.64 4.70 -2.59
C GLU A 402 -1.17 5.75 -1.61
N ASN A 403 -2.50 5.80 -1.43
CA ASN A 403 -3.17 6.76 -0.56
C ASN A 403 -3.29 6.30 0.91
N ILE A 404 -3.10 5.00 1.18
CA ILE A 404 -3.22 4.41 2.51
C ILE A 404 -1.95 4.70 3.35
N GLY A 405 -2.09 4.93 4.67
CA GLY A 405 -0.97 5.19 5.58
C GLY A 405 -0.08 3.97 5.85
N SER A 406 1.13 4.15 6.38
CA SER A 406 2.06 3.02 6.63
C SER A 406 1.55 2.01 7.66
N ALA A 407 0.77 2.45 8.66
CA ALA A 407 0.16 1.58 9.65
C ALA A 407 -0.89 0.65 9.01
N ASP A 408 -1.74 1.20 8.15
CA ASP A 408 -2.78 0.45 7.45
C ASP A 408 -2.20 -0.51 6.40
N LEU A 409 -1.08 -0.14 5.75
CA LEU A 409 -0.35 -1.07 4.88
C LEU A 409 0.17 -2.28 5.66
N LYS A 410 0.64 -2.10 6.90
CA LYS A 410 1.06 -3.22 7.77
C LYS A 410 -0.12 -4.11 8.12
N ILE A 411 -1.28 -3.53 8.45
CA ILE A 411 -2.51 -4.31 8.71
C ILE A 411 -2.92 -5.11 7.47
N LYS A 412 -2.88 -4.52 6.27
CA LYS A 412 -3.16 -5.25 5.02
C LYS A 412 -2.16 -6.39 4.81
N CYS A 413 -0.86 -6.17 5.03
CA CYS A 413 0.15 -7.22 4.93
C CYS A 413 -0.12 -8.37 5.93
N GLU A 414 -0.45 -8.04 7.18
CA GLU A 414 -0.82 -9.02 8.21
C GLU A 414 -2.03 -9.87 7.80
N LEU A 415 -3.04 -9.27 7.17
CA LEU A 415 -4.21 -10.01 6.65
C LEU A 415 -3.84 -11.01 5.56
N HIS A 416 -2.82 -10.71 4.75
CA HIS A 416 -2.26 -11.64 3.77
C HIS A 416 -1.28 -12.65 4.39
N GLY A 417 -1.07 -12.62 5.72
CA GLY A 417 -0.11 -13.50 6.41
C GLY A 417 1.34 -13.14 6.14
N VAL A 418 1.61 -11.92 5.66
CA VAL A 418 2.97 -11.39 5.48
C VAL A 418 3.44 -10.86 6.83
N PRO A 419 4.67 -11.17 7.27
CA PRO A 419 5.19 -10.63 8.52
C PRO A 419 5.38 -9.10 8.36
N PRO A 420 4.65 -8.27 9.13
CA PRO A 420 4.78 -6.82 9.08
C PRO A 420 6.12 -6.45 9.72
N ASP A 421 7.20 -6.46 8.95
CA ASP A 421 8.48 -6.16 9.55
C ASP A 421 8.49 -4.70 10.04
N ALA A 422 8.97 -4.49 11.26
CA ALA A 422 9.21 -3.14 11.75
C ALA A 422 10.32 -2.43 10.94
N ALA A 423 11.14 -3.22 10.22
CA ALA A 423 12.26 -2.78 9.41
C ALA A 423 11.96 -2.61 7.91
N LEU A 424 10.78 -3.02 7.42
CA LEU A 424 10.41 -2.78 6.02
C LEU A 424 9.91 -1.34 5.88
N GLU A 425 10.57 -0.61 4.98
CA GLU A 425 10.18 0.76 4.66
C GLU A 425 8.80 0.75 3.98
N ARG A 426 8.11 1.89 4.03
CA ARG A 426 6.79 2.06 3.38
C ARG A 426 6.82 1.60 1.91
N HIS A 427 7.92 1.85 1.21
CA HIS A 427 8.10 1.49 -0.19
C HIS A 427 8.03 -0.02 -0.42
N ASP A 428 8.70 -0.82 0.41
CA ASP A 428 8.77 -2.27 0.23
C ASP A 428 7.42 -2.93 0.54
N LEU A 429 6.71 -2.45 1.57
CA LEU A 429 5.35 -2.89 1.89
C LEU A 429 4.37 -2.57 0.76
N LEU A 430 4.48 -1.37 0.18
CA LEU A 430 3.67 -0.96 -0.95
C LEU A 430 3.96 -1.82 -2.19
N GLN A 431 5.24 -2.06 -2.51
CA GLN A 431 5.61 -2.89 -3.64
C GLN A 431 5.12 -4.34 -3.47
N LEU A 432 5.22 -4.90 -2.27
CA LEU A 432 4.72 -6.25 -2.00
C LEU A 432 3.20 -6.36 -2.18
N LEU A 433 2.42 -5.41 -1.66
CA LEU A 433 0.96 -5.38 -1.85
C LEU A 433 0.57 -5.15 -3.32
N LYS A 434 1.38 -4.39 -4.06
CA LYS A 434 1.23 -4.23 -5.51
C LYS A 434 1.46 -5.54 -6.26
N ASP A 435 2.50 -6.30 -5.88
CA ASP A 435 2.79 -7.61 -6.46
C ASP A 435 1.67 -8.62 -6.13
N ILE A 436 1.13 -8.60 -4.90
CA ILE A 436 -0.03 -9.43 -4.50
C ILE A 436 -1.24 -9.15 -5.38
N ALA A 437 -1.61 -7.87 -5.56
CA ALA A 437 -2.75 -7.50 -6.39
C ALA A 437 -2.59 -7.99 -7.84
N VAL A 438 -1.36 -7.96 -8.37
CA VAL A 438 -1.03 -8.51 -9.68
C VAL A 438 -1.24 -10.03 -9.71
N TRP A 439 -0.73 -10.76 -8.72
CA TRP A 439 -0.88 -12.23 -8.66
C TRP A 439 -2.34 -12.68 -8.50
N GLU A 440 -3.12 -11.99 -7.67
CA GLU A 440 -4.56 -12.27 -7.48
C GLU A 440 -5.38 -12.05 -8.77
N SER A 441 -4.91 -11.16 -9.65
CA SER A 441 -5.57 -10.83 -10.93
C SER A 441 -4.98 -11.58 -12.13
N MET A 442 -3.92 -12.37 -11.94
CA MET A 442 -3.19 -13.05 -13.00
C MET A 442 -3.85 -14.38 -13.40
N PRO A 443 -3.89 -14.73 -14.70
CA PRO A 443 -4.44 -16.01 -15.14
C PRO A 443 -3.57 -17.20 -14.69
N LEU A 444 -4.20 -18.36 -14.47
CA LEU A 444 -3.57 -19.56 -13.91
C LEU A 444 -2.28 -20.01 -14.61
N HIS A 445 -2.21 -19.88 -15.94
CA HIS A 445 -1.02 -20.30 -16.69
C HIS A 445 0.19 -19.39 -16.43
N GLU A 446 -0.03 -18.09 -16.27
CA GLU A 446 1.01 -17.11 -15.91
C GLU A 446 1.46 -17.28 -14.46
N LEU A 447 0.55 -17.59 -13.53
CA LEU A 447 0.90 -17.91 -12.14
C LEU A 447 1.79 -19.15 -12.04
N LYS A 448 1.49 -20.20 -12.82
CA LYS A 448 2.34 -21.40 -12.91
C LYS A 448 3.72 -21.08 -13.50
N ALA A 449 3.78 -20.21 -14.51
CA ALA A 449 5.03 -19.76 -15.10
C ALA A 449 5.89 -18.95 -14.10
N GLU A 450 5.29 -18.07 -13.29
CA GLU A 450 6.02 -17.36 -12.23
C GLU A 450 6.51 -18.28 -11.14
N LEU A 451 5.68 -19.22 -10.70
CA LEU A 451 6.11 -20.19 -9.70
C LEU A 451 7.31 -21.00 -10.21
N ALA A 452 7.29 -21.43 -11.47
CA ALA A 452 8.41 -22.14 -12.10
C ALA A 452 9.68 -21.29 -12.19
N LYS A 453 9.54 -19.98 -12.42
CA LYS A 453 10.67 -19.04 -12.44
C LYS A 453 11.30 -18.87 -11.05
N VAL A 454 10.49 -18.81 -10.00
CA VAL A 454 10.96 -18.61 -8.61
C VAL A 454 11.50 -19.90 -7.99
N THR A 455 10.93 -21.06 -8.32
CA THR A 455 11.33 -22.37 -7.75
C THR A 455 12.43 -23.08 -8.54
N GLY A 456 12.71 -22.66 -9.79
CA GLY A 456 13.70 -23.27 -10.66
C GLY A 456 13.21 -24.55 -11.37
N PRO A 457 13.92 -25.04 -12.41
CA PRO A 457 13.53 -26.22 -13.16
C PRO A 457 13.73 -27.50 -12.31
N GLY A 458 12.67 -28.01 -11.70
CA GLY A 458 12.70 -29.29 -10.98
C GLY A 458 11.63 -29.48 -9.89
N VAL A 459 11.00 -28.40 -9.42
CA VAL A 459 9.87 -28.50 -8.48
C VAL A 459 8.59 -28.62 -9.29
N ALA A 460 8.00 -29.81 -9.31
CA ALA A 460 6.71 -30.01 -9.96
C ALA A 460 5.66 -29.10 -9.28
N PRO A 461 4.89 -28.30 -10.04
CA PRO A 461 3.77 -27.58 -9.47
C PRO A 461 2.84 -28.57 -8.77
N PRO A 462 2.15 -28.15 -7.68
CA PRO A 462 1.24 -29.01 -6.95
C PRO A 462 0.30 -29.70 -7.94
N ALA A 463 0.14 -31.02 -7.80
CA ALA A 463 -0.74 -31.79 -8.68
C ALA A 463 -2.12 -31.13 -8.70
N PRO A 464 -2.77 -31.00 -9.88
CA PRO A 464 -4.08 -30.39 -9.95
C PRO A 464 -5.04 -31.22 -9.10
N GLU A 465 -5.38 -30.70 -7.92
CA GLU A 465 -6.54 -31.19 -7.19
C GLU A 465 -7.72 -30.98 -8.14
N ARG A 466 -8.54 -32.01 -8.38
CA ARG A 466 -9.80 -31.83 -9.12
C ARG A 466 -10.68 -30.91 -8.28
N GLY A 467 -10.55 -29.60 -8.49
CA GLY A 467 -11.13 -28.57 -7.67
C GLY A 467 -11.34 -27.29 -8.45
N ASP A 468 -12.16 -26.41 -7.88
CA ASP A 468 -12.55 -25.13 -8.47
C ASP A 468 -11.32 -24.28 -8.84
N CYS A 469 -11.29 -23.70 -10.04
CA CYS A 469 -10.15 -22.91 -10.57
C CYS A 469 -9.69 -21.79 -9.62
N TRP A 470 -10.61 -21.21 -8.84
CA TRP A 470 -10.33 -20.20 -7.83
C TRP A 470 -9.51 -20.74 -6.64
N LYS A 471 -9.75 -21.99 -6.21
CA LYS A 471 -8.96 -22.62 -5.14
C LYS A 471 -7.53 -22.87 -5.59
N GLU A 472 -7.36 -23.34 -6.82
CA GLU A 472 -6.04 -23.53 -7.44
C GLU A 472 -5.30 -22.19 -7.55
N GLN A 473 -5.98 -21.12 -7.98
CA GLN A 473 -5.41 -19.78 -8.04
C GLN A 473 -4.91 -19.30 -6.67
N ASN A 474 -5.75 -19.38 -5.64
CA ASN A 474 -5.37 -18.96 -4.29
C ASN A 474 -4.21 -19.77 -3.71
N SER A 475 -4.17 -21.07 -3.99
CA SER A 475 -3.08 -21.93 -3.54
C SER A 475 -1.74 -21.52 -4.18
N LEU A 476 -1.73 -21.21 -5.48
CA LEU A 476 -0.54 -20.74 -6.19
C LEU A 476 -0.09 -19.36 -5.68
N VAL A 477 -1.02 -18.43 -5.42
CA VAL A 477 -0.72 -17.13 -4.83
C VAL A 477 -0.14 -17.28 -3.42
N GLU A 478 -0.72 -18.16 -2.58
CA GLU A 478 -0.18 -18.44 -1.23
C GLU A 478 1.24 -19.03 -1.30
N GLN A 479 1.54 -19.89 -2.28
CA GLN A 479 2.88 -20.44 -2.48
C GLN A 479 3.91 -19.39 -2.93
N LEU A 480 3.53 -18.51 -3.88
CA LEU A 480 4.40 -17.39 -4.30
C LEU A 480 4.70 -16.45 -3.13
N LEU A 481 3.68 -16.13 -2.33
CA LEU A 481 3.84 -15.32 -1.13
C LEU A 481 4.71 -15.99 -0.07
N LEU A 482 4.53 -17.30 0.15
CA LEU A 482 5.38 -18.08 1.05
C LEU A 482 6.85 -17.99 0.63
N LEU A 483 7.15 -18.20 -0.65
CA LEU A 483 8.53 -18.13 -1.16
C LEU A 483 9.13 -16.73 -1.01
N ARG A 484 8.32 -15.69 -1.24
CA ARG A 484 8.72 -14.29 -1.07
C ARG A 484 9.01 -13.93 0.38
N CYS A 485 8.22 -14.46 1.32
CA CYS A 485 8.33 -14.15 2.75
C CYS A 485 9.18 -15.15 3.54
N ALA A 486 9.62 -16.25 2.92
CA ALA A 486 10.30 -17.35 3.59
C ALA A 486 11.55 -16.88 4.35
N GLU A 487 12.40 -16.07 3.71
CA GLU A 487 13.63 -15.55 4.32
C GLU A 487 13.35 -14.67 5.53
N ALA A 488 12.28 -13.85 5.48
CA ALA A 488 11.88 -12.98 6.58
C ALA A 488 11.38 -13.78 7.79
N TYR A 489 10.66 -14.87 7.56
CA TYR A 489 10.28 -15.81 8.62
C TYR A 489 11.48 -16.59 9.16
N GLU A 490 12.35 -17.08 8.28
CA GLU A 490 13.53 -17.87 8.64
C GLU A 490 14.53 -17.05 9.46
N ALA A 491 14.69 -15.75 9.16
CA ALA A 491 15.46 -14.80 9.98
C ALA A 491 14.93 -14.67 11.42
N LYS A 492 13.63 -14.92 11.64
CA LYS A 492 12.98 -14.95 12.97
C LYS A 492 12.99 -16.34 13.61
N GLY A 493 13.69 -17.31 13.01
CA GLY A 493 13.73 -18.69 13.49
C GLY A 493 12.50 -19.52 13.14
N ILE A 494 11.64 -19.05 12.23
CA ILE A 494 10.44 -19.75 11.78
C ILE A 494 10.71 -20.41 10.44
N PRO A 495 10.76 -21.75 10.35
CA PRO A 495 11.12 -22.43 9.11
C PRO A 495 9.93 -22.50 8.14
N ALA A 496 9.58 -21.35 7.53
CA ALA A 496 8.40 -21.22 6.66
C ALA A 496 8.39 -22.22 5.50
N ARG A 497 9.55 -22.52 4.91
CA ARG A 497 9.66 -23.53 3.84
C ARG A 497 9.32 -24.94 4.30
N ARG A 498 9.66 -25.30 5.54
CA ARG A 498 9.29 -26.61 6.13
C ARG A 498 7.82 -26.66 6.51
N ILE A 499 7.27 -25.56 7.02
CA ILE A 499 5.85 -25.48 7.38
C ILE A 499 4.98 -25.58 6.12
N GLY A 500 5.40 -24.94 5.02
CA GLY A 500 4.73 -25.04 3.71
C GLY A 500 3.41 -24.27 3.61
N SER A 501 3.02 -23.51 4.64
CA SER A 501 1.83 -22.66 4.63
C SER A 501 2.13 -21.32 5.29
N LEU A 502 1.77 -20.25 4.58
CA LEU A 502 2.00 -18.88 5.04
C LEU A 502 1.15 -18.58 6.27
N LYS A 503 -0.12 -19.00 6.25
CA LYS A 503 -1.04 -18.84 7.39
C LYS A 503 -0.53 -19.57 8.64
N ALA A 504 0.00 -20.78 8.48
CA ALA A 504 0.58 -21.52 9.60
C ALA A 504 1.87 -20.87 10.12
N SER A 505 2.72 -20.33 9.25
CA SER A 505 3.91 -19.55 9.65
C SER A 505 3.55 -18.25 10.38
N ALA A 506 2.53 -17.52 9.90
CA ALA A 506 2.03 -16.31 10.55
C ALA A 506 1.43 -16.62 11.93
N LYS A 507 0.65 -17.70 12.04
CA LYS A 507 0.10 -18.17 13.31
C LYS A 507 1.20 -18.53 14.30
N LEU A 508 2.22 -19.28 13.86
CA LEU A 508 3.38 -19.60 14.70
C LEU A 508 4.11 -18.33 15.14
N ALA A 509 4.32 -17.36 14.26
CA ALA A 509 4.95 -16.08 14.62
C ALA A 509 4.19 -15.34 15.72
N GLN A 510 2.86 -15.31 15.62
CA GLN A 510 2.01 -14.70 16.63
C GLN A 510 2.08 -15.47 17.95
N GLU A 511 1.99 -16.79 17.92
CA GLU A 511 2.13 -17.64 19.12
C GLU A 511 3.50 -17.43 19.80
N LEU A 512 4.60 -17.33 19.05
CA LEU A 512 5.92 -17.06 19.62
C LEU A 512 6.03 -15.67 20.25
N LYS A 513 5.41 -14.65 19.65
CA LYS A 513 5.35 -13.29 20.21
C LYS A 513 4.55 -13.26 21.51
N ASP A 514 3.43 -13.97 21.56
CA ASP A 514 2.60 -14.08 22.76
C ASP A 514 3.34 -14.84 23.88
N LEU A 515 4.08 -15.90 23.54
CA LEU A 515 4.94 -16.63 24.47
C LEU A 515 6.07 -15.78 25.08
N GLU A 516 6.62 -14.82 24.32
CA GLU A 516 7.64 -13.90 24.84
C GLU A 516 7.09 -12.93 25.90
N ALA A 517 5.79 -12.60 25.82
CA ALA A 517 5.09 -11.73 26.77
C ALA A 517 4.58 -12.48 28.03
N GLN A 518 4.50 -13.81 28.00
CA GLN A 518 4.01 -14.60 29.12
C GLN A 518 5.00 -14.70 30.30
N ASP A 519 4.43 -14.82 31.51
CA ASP A 519 5.17 -15.02 32.74
C ASP A 519 5.54 -16.49 32.98
N THR A 520 6.55 -16.72 33.82
CA THR A 520 7.09 -18.06 34.07
C THR A 520 6.05 -19.02 34.69
N ALA A 521 5.07 -18.49 35.45
CA ALA A 521 4.03 -19.30 36.08
C ALA A 521 3.06 -19.86 35.04
N SER A 522 2.60 -19.02 34.10
CA SER A 522 1.72 -19.46 33.01
C SER A 522 2.41 -20.47 32.09
N LEU A 523 3.68 -20.22 31.74
CA LEU A 523 4.48 -21.14 30.92
C LEU A 523 4.63 -22.52 31.59
N LYS A 524 4.81 -22.56 32.93
CA LYS A 524 4.87 -23.82 33.67
C LYS A 524 3.51 -24.53 33.70
N ALA A 525 2.42 -23.80 33.91
CA ALA A 525 1.07 -24.36 33.96
C ALA A 525 0.67 -25.01 32.63
N GLU A 526 0.97 -24.38 31.50
CA GLU A 526 0.67 -24.95 30.18
C GLU A 526 1.45 -26.24 29.93
N CYS A 527 2.76 -26.25 30.16
CA CYS A 527 3.57 -27.47 30.04
C CYS A 527 3.12 -28.58 31.01
N GLN A 528 2.71 -28.23 32.22
CA GLN A 528 2.16 -29.19 33.19
C GLN A 528 0.85 -29.80 32.71
N SER A 529 -0.01 -29.02 32.05
CA SER A 529 -1.25 -29.53 31.46
C SER A 529 -1.00 -30.59 30.37
N LEU A 530 0.15 -30.50 29.69
CA LEU A 530 0.63 -31.49 28.72
C LEU A 530 1.37 -32.67 29.36
N GLY A 531 1.53 -32.67 30.69
CA GLY A 531 2.24 -33.69 31.43
C GLY A 531 3.76 -33.55 31.39
N LEU A 532 4.30 -32.38 31.05
CA LEU A 532 5.76 -32.20 30.98
C LEU A 532 6.37 -31.83 32.34
N PRO A 533 7.50 -32.44 32.71
CA PRO A 533 8.13 -32.20 33.99
C PRO A 533 8.94 -30.90 33.99
N VAL A 534 8.29 -29.77 34.26
CA VAL A 534 8.90 -28.44 34.09
C VAL A 534 9.29 -27.71 35.38
N GLN A 535 9.11 -28.35 36.54
CA GLN A 535 9.34 -27.72 37.84
C GLN A 535 10.77 -27.17 38.00
N HIS A 536 11.75 -27.91 37.46
CA HIS A 536 13.19 -27.64 37.57
C HIS A 536 13.74 -26.72 36.47
N LEU A 537 12.95 -26.41 35.45
CA LEU A 537 13.39 -25.61 34.31
C LEU A 537 13.36 -24.11 34.64
N ARG A 538 14.38 -23.40 34.15
CA ARG A 538 14.46 -21.94 34.17
C ARG A 538 13.56 -21.34 33.09
N GLN A 539 13.30 -20.04 33.18
CA GLN A 539 12.41 -19.35 32.25
C GLN A 539 12.87 -19.45 30.79
N GLN A 540 14.17 -19.39 30.51
CA GLN A 540 14.68 -19.52 29.14
C GLN A 540 14.48 -20.93 28.57
N GLU A 541 14.80 -21.97 29.36
CA GLU A 541 14.61 -23.38 28.97
C GLU A 541 13.14 -23.71 28.73
N LEU A 542 12.23 -23.11 29.52
CA LEU A 542 10.78 -23.19 29.31
C LEU A 542 10.34 -22.56 27.99
N ARG A 543 10.89 -21.39 27.65
CA ARG A 543 10.59 -20.71 26.38
C ARG A 543 11.08 -21.52 25.19
N ASP A 544 12.27 -22.11 25.30
CA ASP A 544 12.83 -22.96 24.24
C ASP A 544 12.01 -24.24 24.05
N LEU A 545 11.54 -24.86 25.15
CA LEU A 545 10.62 -26.00 25.09
C LEU A 545 9.27 -25.64 24.44
N HIS A 546 8.68 -24.50 24.81
CA HIS A 546 7.43 -24.01 24.20
C HIS A 546 7.60 -23.67 22.72
N ARG A 547 8.74 -23.08 22.33
CA ARG A 547 9.09 -22.83 20.93
C ARG A 547 9.19 -24.13 20.12
N GLU A 548 9.85 -25.15 20.65
CA GLU A 548 9.92 -26.48 20.02
C GLU A 548 8.51 -27.11 19.87
N LEU A 549 7.68 -27.02 20.91
CA LEU A 549 6.31 -27.51 20.91
C LEU A 549 5.42 -26.82 19.86
N ALA A 550 5.45 -25.49 19.84
CA ALA A 550 4.71 -24.69 18.88
C ALA A 550 5.16 -25.01 17.44
N LEU A 551 6.47 -25.19 17.23
CA LEU A 551 7.01 -25.62 15.94
C LEU A 551 6.49 -27.00 15.52
N TRP A 552 6.53 -28.01 16.38
CA TRP A 552 6.01 -29.35 16.05
C TRP A 552 4.51 -29.32 15.76
N ARG A 553 3.75 -28.50 16.49
CA ARG A 553 2.32 -28.28 16.23
C ARG A 553 2.08 -27.54 14.90
N ALA A 554 3.03 -26.78 14.38
CA ALA A 554 2.91 -26.10 13.09
C ALA A 554 3.30 -26.99 11.91
N LEU A 555 4.26 -27.92 12.08
CA LEU A 555 4.78 -28.76 11.00
C LEU A 555 3.73 -29.73 10.42
N PRO A 556 3.79 -30.03 9.11
CA PRO A 556 2.97 -31.08 8.49
C PRO A 556 3.47 -32.50 8.87
N CYS A 557 2.60 -33.51 8.72
CA CYS A 557 2.91 -34.89 9.11
C CYS A 557 4.19 -35.45 8.44
N GLY A 558 4.46 -35.06 7.19
CA GLY A 558 5.68 -35.47 6.47
C GLY A 558 6.95 -34.98 7.15
N GLU A 559 6.99 -33.71 7.54
CA GLU A 559 8.09 -33.09 8.25
C GLU A 559 8.22 -33.60 9.68
N LEU A 560 7.11 -33.84 10.39
CA LEU A 560 7.14 -34.45 11.72
C LEU A 560 7.77 -35.86 11.69
N ARG A 561 7.50 -36.65 10.65
CA ARG A 561 8.17 -37.95 10.47
C ARG A 561 9.67 -37.82 10.18
N LEU A 562 10.10 -36.73 9.53
CA LEU A 562 11.53 -36.44 9.36
C LEU A 562 12.15 -36.01 10.69
N GLU A 563 11.46 -35.20 11.48
CA GLU A 563 11.87 -34.78 12.82
C GLU A 563 12.02 -35.98 13.77
N CYS A 564 11.04 -36.89 13.80
CA CYS A 564 11.14 -38.14 14.54
C CYS A 564 12.34 -38.97 14.11
N ARG A 565 12.58 -39.12 12.79
CA ARG A 565 13.73 -39.86 12.27
C ARG A 565 15.07 -39.22 12.66
N ALA A 566 15.18 -37.90 12.57
CA ALA A 566 16.38 -37.17 12.97
C ALA A 566 16.71 -37.37 14.45
N ARG A 567 15.68 -37.51 15.30
CA ARG A 567 15.81 -37.74 16.75
C ARG A 567 15.81 -39.23 17.15
N ASN A 568 15.85 -40.15 16.19
CA ASN A 568 15.77 -41.60 16.40
C ASN A 568 14.52 -42.04 17.21
N VAL A 569 13.41 -41.31 17.07
CA VAL A 569 12.12 -41.62 17.70
C VAL A 569 11.34 -42.58 16.79
N PRO A 570 10.87 -43.74 17.29
CA PRO A 570 10.03 -44.64 16.52
C PRO A 570 8.74 -43.96 16.07
N CYS A 571 8.53 -43.81 14.76
CA CYS A 571 7.31 -43.21 14.24
C CYS A 571 6.10 -44.12 14.51
N PRO A 572 5.06 -43.64 15.22
CA PRO A 572 3.83 -44.41 15.41
C PRO A 572 3.17 -44.69 14.06
N GLN A 573 2.80 -45.96 13.84
CA GLN A 573 2.02 -46.37 12.67
C GLN A 573 0.55 -46.47 13.08
N PRO A 574 -0.35 -45.66 12.48
CA PRO A 574 -1.78 -45.75 12.77
C PRO A 574 -2.33 -47.13 12.41
N GLN A 575 -3.27 -47.61 13.20
CA GLN A 575 -3.97 -48.87 12.96
C GLN A 575 -5.25 -48.56 12.17
N GLY A 576 -5.19 -48.68 10.85
CA GLY A 576 -6.32 -48.36 9.97
C GLY A 576 -6.31 -46.92 9.46
N MET A 577 -7.48 -46.44 9.02
CA MET A 577 -7.64 -45.09 8.50
C MET A 577 -7.81 -44.12 9.68
N VAL A 578 -6.84 -43.24 9.86
CA VAL A 578 -6.76 -42.26 10.94
C VAL A 578 -6.74 -40.87 10.30
N MET A 579 -7.42 -39.91 10.92
CA MET A 579 -7.46 -38.55 10.40
C MET A 579 -6.05 -37.93 10.48
N GLU A 580 -5.73 -37.02 9.55
CA GLU A 580 -4.39 -36.40 9.52
C GLU A 580 -4.06 -35.67 10.84
N GLN A 581 -5.06 -35.04 11.45
CA GLN A 581 -4.93 -34.37 12.75
C GLN A 581 -4.55 -35.35 13.88
N GLU A 582 -5.17 -36.52 13.94
CA GLU A 582 -4.87 -37.55 14.95
C GLU A 582 -3.47 -38.13 14.74
N LEU A 583 -3.06 -38.34 13.47
CA LEU A 583 -1.69 -38.76 13.14
C LEU A 583 -0.66 -37.72 13.57
N LYS A 584 -0.96 -36.43 13.38
CA LYS A 584 -0.13 -35.31 13.81
C LYS A 584 0.04 -35.30 15.32
N GLU A 585 -1.05 -35.45 16.07
CA GLU A 585 -1.01 -35.51 17.53
C GLU A 585 -0.18 -36.69 18.04
N MET A 586 -0.33 -37.88 17.45
CA MET A 586 0.51 -39.05 17.81
C MET A 586 2.01 -38.82 17.55
N LEU A 587 2.37 -38.14 16.46
CA LEU A 587 3.78 -37.82 16.16
C LEU A 587 4.36 -36.81 17.15
N VAL A 588 3.58 -35.79 17.53
CA VAL A 588 3.97 -34.81 18.56
C VAL A 588 4.12 -35.48 19.92
N ASP A 589 3.19 -36.35 20.30
CA ASP A 589 3.26 -37.13 21.55
C ASP A 589 4.53 -38.00 21.59
N ALA A 590 4.90 -38.64 20.49
CA ALA A 590 6.13 -39.45 20.41
C ALA A 590 7.41 -38.61 20.62
N LEU A 591 7.47 -37.40 20.06
CA LEU A 591 8.57 -36.45 20.29
C LEU A 591 8.62 -35.98 21.75
N LEU A 592 7.44 -35.77 22.36
CA LEU A 592 7.35 -35.38 23.76
C LEU A 592 7.79 -36.49 24.71
N VAL A 593 7.47 -37.75 24.39
CA VAL A 593 7.93 -38.93 25.14
C VAL A 593 9.45 -38.99 25.19
N GLU A 594 10.14 -38.74 24.08
CA GLU A 594 11.61 -38.70 24.03
C GLU A 594 12.18 -37.62 24.96
N LYS A 595 11.61 -36.41 24.96
CA LYS A 595 12.06 -35.30 25.81
C LYS A 595 11.92 -35.57 27.31
N CYS A 596 10.85 -36.25 27.73
CA CYS A 596 10.55 -36.44 29.16
C CYS A 596 10.95 -37.82 29.72
N GLU A 597 11.46 -38.72 28.88
CA GLU A 597 11.80 -40.10 29.23
C GLU A 597 12.70 -40.19 30.46
N ALA A 598 13.85 -39.52 30.43
CA ALA A 598 14.81 -39.60 31.52
C ALA A 598 14.24 -39.16 32.88
N TRP A 599 13.22 -38.28 32.88
CA TRP A 599 12.59 -37.81 34.11
C TRP A 599 11.59 -38.83 34.66
N TYR A 600 10.76 -39.42 33.79
CA TYR A 600 9.78 -40.44 34.18
C TYR A 600 10.45 -41.76 34.56
N GLU A 601 11.47 -42.19 33.83
CA GLU A 601 12.22 -43.42 34.11
C GLU A 601 12.94 -43.36 35.46
N ARG A 602 13.48 -42.20 35.87
CA ARG A 602 14.05 -42.01 37.23
C ARG A 602 13.03 -42.21 38.35
N ARG A 603 11.74 -42.02 38.06
CA ARG A 603 10.64 -42.26 39.00
C ARG A 603 10.03 -43.65 38.86
N GLY A 604 10.55 -44.48 37.95
CA GLY A 604 10.05 -45.83 37.66
C GLY A 604 8.84 -45.88 36.72
N VAL A 605 8.46 -44.77 36.06
CA VAL A 605 7.34 -44.73 35.11
C VAL A 605 7.87 -44.97 33.69
N PRO A 606 7.52 -46.10 33.03
CA PRO A 606 8.06 -46.42 31.71
C PRO A 606 7.31 -45.70 30.59
N VAL A 607 7.64 -44.44 30.33
CA VAL A 607 6.88 -43.57 29.41
C VAL A 607 6.87 -44.08 27.96
N ARG A 608 7.95 -44.73 27.50
CA ARG A 608 7.99 -45.34 26.16
C ARG A 608 6.97 -46.46 25.97
N ARG A 609 6.69 -47.21 27.05
CA ARG A 609 5.69 -48.30 27.02
C ARG A 609 4.26 -47.75 27.11
N LEU A 610 4.09 -46.63 27.81
CA LEU A 610 2.81 -45.92 27.86
C LEU A 610 2.49 -45.25 26.51
N GLY A 611 3.51 -44.81 25.78
CA GLY A 611 3.38 -44.24 24.44
C GLY A 611 2.75 -42.85 24.38
N SER A 612 2.43 -42.25 25.53
CA SER A 612 1.91 -40.88 25.65
C SER A 612 2.39 -40.24 26.95
N VAL A 613 2.77 -38.98 26.86
CA VAL A 613 3.19 -38.17 28.03
C VAL A 613 2.02 -37.92 28.97
N SER A 614 0.82 -37.73 28.43
CA SER A 614 -0.39 -37.57 29.25
C SER A 614 -0.66 -38.80 30.12
N ALA A 615 -0.41 -40.00 29.60
CA ALA A 615 -0.56 -41.26 30.34
C ALA A 615 0.50 -41.38 31.44
N ALA A 616 1.76 -41.05 31.14
CA ALA A 616 2.84 -41.04 32.15
C ALA A 616 2.59 -40.02 33.26
N ALA A 617 2.07 -38.84 32.93
CA ALA A 617 1.68 -37.84 33.91
C ALA A 617 0.58 -38.35 34.84
N ARG A 618 -0.48 -38.97 34.29
CA ARG A 618 -1.55 -39.59 35.10
C ARG A 618 -1.03 -40.69 36.01
N VAL A 619 -0.10 -41.53 35.54
CA VAL A 619 0.54 -42.56 36.37
C VAL A 619 1.33 -41.92 37.53
N SER A 620 2.21 -40.97 37.21
CA SER A 620 3.05 -40.28 38.21
C SER A 620 2.21 -39.54 39.25
N GLU A 621 1.19 -38.79 38.82
CA GLU A 621 0.29 -38.06 39.72
C GLU A 621 -0.45 -39.04 40.65
N ARG A 622 -0.99 -40.14 40.11
CA ARG A 622 -1.66 -41.15 40.93
C ARG A 622 -0.70 -41.84 41.90
N TRP A 623 0.58 -42.02 41.53
CA TRP A 623 1.61 -42.54 42.43
C TRP A 623 1.94 -41.57 43.56
N GLU A 624 2.08 -40.27 43.28
CA GLU A 624 2.29 -39.25 44.31
C GLU A 624 1.08 -39.16 45.26
N GLN A 625 -0.14 -39.26 44.74
CA GLN A 625 -1.36 -39.36 45.55
C GLN A 625 -1.38 -40.61 46.43
N LEU A 626 -0.82 -41.75 45.97
CA LEU A 626 -0.73 -42.97 46.79
C LEU A 626 0.18 -42.80 47.99
N ASP A 627 1.31 -42.11 47.81
CA ASP A 627 2.29 -41.91 48.88
C ASP A 627 1.69 -41.09 50.05
N GLN A 628 0.65 -40.29 49.79
CA GLN A 628 -0.08 -39.49 50.78
C GLN A 628 -1.26 -40.20 51.47
N LEU A 629 -1.64 -41.41 51.04
CA LEU A 629 -2.82 -42.10 51.57
C LEU A 629 -2.58 -42.73 52.94
N SER A 630 -3.61 -42.68 53.79
CA SER A 630 -3.66 -43.47 55.03
C SER A 630 -3.70 -44.99 54.72
N GLU A 631 -3.40 -45.81 55.72
CA GLU A 631 -3.40 -47.27 55.59
C GLU A 631 -4.78 -47.83 55.16
N GLY A 632 -5.87 -47.28 55.69
CA GLY A 632 -7.23 -47.62 55.24
C GLY A 632 -7.51 -47.22 53.78
N GLY A 633 -6.95 -46.09 53.33
CA GLY A 633 -7.05 -45.65 51.93
C GLY A 633 -6.29 -46.57 50.96
N LEU A 634 -5.14 -47.11 51.38
CA LEU A 634 -4.40 -48.10 50.59
C LEU A 634 -5.16 -49.42 50.46
N LEU A 635 -5.77 -49.93 51.54
CA LEU A 635 -6.57 -51.15 51.49
C LEU A 635 -7.80 -50.99 50.58
N PHE A 636 -8.45 -49.82 50.61
CA PHE A 636 -9.56 -49.51 49.71
C PHE A 636 -9.14 -49.47 48.24
N LYS A 637 -7.99 -48.85 47.92
CA LYS A 637 -7.47 -48.86 46.55
C LYS A 637 -6.99 -50.26 46.12
N ALA A 638 -6.39 -51.03 47.01
CA ALA A 638 -5.97 -52.41 46.73
C ALA A 638 -7.15 -53.30 46.33
N SER A 639 -8.28 -53.22 47.07
CA SER A 639 -9.48 -53.98 46.73
C SER A 639 -10.11 -53.55 45.40
N ALA A 640 -10.04 -52.27 45.04
CA ALA A 640 -10.50 -51.77 43.75
C ALA A 640 -9.73 -52.35 42.53
N PHE A 641 -8.49 -52.78 42.73
CA PHE A 641 -7.67 -53.46 41.72
C PHE A 641 -7.63 -55.00 41.91
N SER A 642 -8.48 -55.56 42.78
CA SER A 642 -8.52 -56.98 43.14
C SER A 642 -7.20 -57.52 43.72
N ILE A 643 -6.39 -56.64 44.33
CA ILE A 643 -5.14 -57.00 45.00
C ILE A 643 -5.47 -57.55 46.37
N HIS A 644 -5.05 -58.78 46.64
CA HIS A 644 -5.23 -59.39 47.94
C HIS A 644 -4.10 -58.96 48.88
N VAL A 645 -4.49 -58.46 50.07
CA VAL A 645 -3.57 -57.97 51.10
C VAL A 645 -3.67 -58.88 52.31
N ASP A 646 -2.62 -59.68 52.54
CA ASP A 646 -2.49 -60.53 53.72
C ASP A 646 -2.09 -59.70 54.95
N LYS A 647 -2.37 -60.23 56.15
CA LYS A 647 -2.03 -59.56 57.42
C LYS A 647 -0.53 -59.33 57.62
N ASP A 648 0.31 -60.14 56.98
CA ASP A 648 1.77 -60.07 57.07
C ASP A 648 2.41 -59.22 55.96
N LEU A 649 1.59 -58.67 55.05
CA LEU A 649 2.08 -57.92 53.91
C LEU A 649 2.45 -56.49 54.32
N LYS A 650 3.73 -56.14 54.19
CA LYS A 650 4.24 -54.81 54.53
C LYS A 650 3.57 -53.74 53.65
N ARG A 651 3.33 -52.56 54.23
CA ARG A 651 2.79 -51.38 53.53
C ARG A 651 3.52 -51.09 52.20
N SER A 652 4.85 -51.22 52.17
CA SER A 652 5.67 -51.01 50.96
C SER A 652 5.29 -51.95 49.81
N GLU A 653 5.02 -53.21 50.13
CA GLU A 653 4.65 -54.24 49.15
C GLU A 653 3.24 -53.98 48.60
N VAL A 654 2.28 -53.60 49.47
CA VAL A 654 0.94 -53.21 49.05
C VAL A 654 0.99 -52.01 48.11
N MET A 655 1.80 -51.00 48.43
CA MET A 655 1.99 -49.82 47.57
C MET A 655 2.56 -50.20 46.20
N GLU A 656 3.56 -51.08 46.15
CA GLU A 656 4.17 -51.49 44.88
C GLU A 656 3.16 -52.22 43.97
N ARG A 657 2.34 -53.11 44.55
CA ARG A 657 1.29 -53.80 43.80
C ARG A 657 0.24 -52.82 43.24
N ILE A 658 -0.16 -51.83 44.03
CA ILE A 658 -1.10 -50.80 43.57
C ILE A 658 -0.43 -49.92 42.47
N LYS A 659 0.85 -49.55 42.62
CA LYS A 659 1.60 -48.80 41.60
C LYS A 659 1.63 -49.55 40.27
N GLN A 660 1.87 -50.85 40.31
CA GLN A 660 1.86 -51.74 39.14
C GLN A 660 0.47 -51.84 38.49
N ALA A 661 -0.60 -51.96 39.29
CA ALA A 661 -1.97 -51.99 38.77
C ALA A 661 -2.39 -50.66 38.12
N ILE A 662 -1.97 -49.52 38.69
CA ILE A 662 -2.18 -48.19 38.08
C ILE A 662 -1.45 -48.10 36.74
N LEU A 663 -0.21 -48.61 36.66
CA LEU A 663 0.54 -48.66 35.40
C LEU A 663 -0.22 -49.45 34.33
N TRP A 664 -0.72 -50.65 34.66
CA TRP A 664 -1.50 -51.48 33.72
C TRP A 664 -2.77 -50.80 33.22
N SER A 665 -3.40 -49.97 34.05
CA SER A 665 -4.61 -49.22 33.66
C SER A 665 -4.36 -48.19 32.56
N GLU A 666 -3.14 -47.65 32.48
CA GLU A 666 -2.75 -46.63 31.51
C GLU A 666 -1.97 -47.21 30.33
N LEU A 667 -1.48 -48.46 30.39
CA LEU A 667 -0.80 -49.10 29.25
C LEU A 667 -1.74 -49.26 28.04
N PRO A 668 -1.25 -49.05 26.80
CA PRO A 668 -1.97 -49.42 25.59
C PRO A 668 -2.31 -50.92 25.59
N MET A 669 -3.45 -51.31 25.01
CA MET A 669 -3.90 -52.71 25.03
C MET A 669 -2.84 -53.71 24.53
N ARG A 670 -2.11 -53.37 23.46
CA ARG A 670 -1.03 -54.24 22.94
C ARG A 670 0.08 -54.51 23.96
N GLU A 671 0.46 -53.48 24.71
CA GLU A 671 1.46 -53.59 25.77
C GLU A 671 0.91 -54.35 26.98
N LEU A 672 -0.35 -54.13 27.36
CA LEU A 672 -1.01 -54.92 28.41
C LEU A 672 -1.07 -56.42 28.04
N GLN A 673 -1.44 -56.74 26.80
CA GLN A 673 -1.44 -58.12 26.29
C GLN A 673 -0.03 -58.73 26.29
N LYS A 674 1.01 -57.94 26.02
CA LYS A 674 2.40 -58.37 26.12
C LYS A 674 2.76 -58.70 27.57
N VAL A 675 2.40 -57.85 28.53
CA VAL A 675 2.60 -58.12 29.97
C VAL A 675 1.87 -59.39 30.40
N CYS A 676 0.63 -59.61 29.95
CA CYS A 676 -0.10 -60.85 30.25
C CYS A 676 0.63 -62.09 29.71
N ARG A 677 1.17 -62.03 28.48
CA ARG A 677 1.96 -63.12 27.88
C ARG A 677 3.25 -63.38 28.66
N GLU A 678 3.94 -62.34 29.10
CA GLU A 678 5.15 -62.44 29.93
C GLU A 678 4.87 -63.15 31.27
N HIS A 679 3.67 -63.01 31.82
CA HIS A 679 3.25 -63.64 33.08
C HIS A 679 2.40 -64.91 32.89
N GLY A 680 2.31 -65.46 31.67
CA GLY A 680 1.57 -66.71 31.40
C GLY A 680 0.04 -66.59 31.50
N VAL A 681 -0.51 -65.38 31.43
CA VAL A 681 -1.95 -65.09 31.51
C VAL A 681 -2.56 -65.00 30.11
N ASN A 682 -3.78 -65.52 29.93
CA ASN A 682 -4.49 -65.44 28.64
C ASN A 682 -4.74 -63.97 28.23
N SER A 683 -4.04 -63.55 27.17
CA SER A 683 -4.03 -62.18 26.64
C SER A 683 -5.14 -61.86 25.63
N VAL A 684 -6.06 -62.80 25.35
CA VAL A 684 -7.16 -62.55 24.39
C VAL A 684 -8.20 -61.63 25.02
N ALA A 685 -8.14 -60.35 24.67
CA ALA A 685 -9.10 -59.32 25.08
C ALA A 685 -9.13 -58.15 24.09
N ARG A 686 -10.28 -57.47 23.97
CA ARG A 686 -10.45 -56.21 23.22
C ARG A 686 -10.38 -55.00 24.17
N GLU A 687 -10.30 -53.77 23.63
CA GLU A 687 -10.17 -52.52 24.41
C GLU A 687 -11.24 -52.39 25.52
N ASN A 688 -12.49 -52.73 25.21
CA ASN A 688 -13.60 -52.71 26.17
C ASN A 688 -13.48 -53.75 27.31
N GLN A 689 -12.60 -54.75 27.18
CA GLN A 689 -12.34 -55.80 28.17
C GLN A 689 -11.04 -55.54 28.96
N LYS A 690 -10.43 -54.36 28.84
CA LYS A 690 -9.18 -54.00 29.52
C LYS A 690 -9.22 -54.23 31.04
N LYS A 691 -10.32 -53.84 31.70
CA LYS A 691 -10.51 -54.01 33.16
C LYS A 691 -10.50 -55.49 33.58
N GLU A 692 -11.18 -56.32 32.80
CA GLU A 692 -11.25 -57.77 33.03
C GLU A 692 -9.87 -58.42 32.82
N LEU A 693 -9.13 -58.01 31.78
CA LEU A 693 -7.78 -58.49 31.54
C LEU A 693 -6.83 -58.12 32.70
N MET A 694 -6.93 -56.89 33.22
CA MET A 694 -6.18 -56.46 34.41
C MET A 694 -6.54 -57.29 35.64
N HIS A 695 -7.83 -57.59 35.85
CA HIS A 695 -8.26 -58.43 36.97
C HIS A 695 -7.64 -59.83 36.90
N ARG A 696 -7.64 -60.47 35.72
CA ARG A 696 -7.01 -61.78 35.54
C ARG A 696 -5.52 -61.75 35.82
N LEU A 697 -4.85 -60.69 35.36
CA LEU A 697 -3.42 -60.48 35.62
C LEU A 697 -3.12 -60.30 37.11
N ALA A 698 -3.91 -59.47 37.81
CA ALA A 698 -3.78 -59.27 39.24
C ALA A 698 -4.04 -60.56 40.04
N SER A 699 -5.07 -61.33 39.68
CA SER A 699 -5.38 -62.62 40.34
C SER A 699 -4.31 -63.69 40.10
N ALA A 700 -3.64 -63.67 38.94
CA ALA A 700 -2.55 -64.59 38.64
C ALA A 700 -1.27 -64.26 39.42
N LEU A 701 -0.96 -62.97 39.60
CA LEU A 701 0.27 -62.52 40.27
C LEU A 701 0.15 -62.43 41.79
N TRP A 702 -1.05 -62.10 42.28
CA TRP A 702 -1.33 -61.94 43.71
C TRP A 702 -2.55 -62.79 44.10
N PRO A 703 -2.42 -64.13 44.05
CA PRO A 703 -3.52 -65.02 44.38
C PRO A 703 -3.95 -64.86 45.85
N PRO A 704 -5.24 -65.10 46.16
CA PRO A 704 -5.69 -65.20 47.55
C PRO A 704 -4.88 -66.26 48.32
N PRO A 705 -4.67 -66.09 49.64
CA PRO A 705 -4.06 -67.13 50.46
C PRO A 705 -4.85 -68.44 50.34
N PRO A 706 -4.17 -69.61 50.33
CA PRO A 706 -4.84 -70.89 50.29
C PRO A 706 -5.82 -70.98 51.47
N PRO A 707 -7.04 -71.49 51.26
CA PRO A 707 -8.00 -71.66 52.35
C PRO A 707 -7.34 -72.50 53.46
N GLU A 708 -7.40 -72.03 54.71
CA GLU A 708 -6.96 -72.81 55.86
C GLU A 708 -7.57 -74.22 55.78
N PRO A 709 -6.80 -75.30 56.01
CA PRO A 709 -7.32 -76.65 55.96
C PRO A 709 -8.55 -76.74 56.88
N PRO A 710 -9.65 -77.36 56.43
CA PRO A 710 -10.86 -77.43 57.22
C PRO A 710 -10.52 -78.03 58.58
N LYS A 711 -10.78 -77.26 59.66
CA LYS A 711 -10.69 -77.78 61.03
C LYS A 711 -11.47 -79.10 61.06
N PRO A 712 -10.92 -80.18 61.63
CA PRO A 712 -11.59 -81.46 61.64
C PRO A 712 -13.00 -81.30 62.24
N PRO A 713 -14.02 -81.92 61.65
CA PRO A 713 -15.39 -81.80 62.17
C PRO A 713 -15.41 -82.27 63.62
N PRO A 714 -16.14 -81.58 64.52
CA PRO A 714 -16.33 -82.10 65.87
C PRO A 714 -17.01 -83.46 65.77
N THR A 715 -16.35 -84.49 66.30
CA THR A 715 -16.90 -85.83 66.52
C THR A 715 -18.17 -85.72 67.34
N PHE A 716 -19.33 -85.84 66.68
CA PHE A 716 -20.64 -85.96 67.31
C PHE A 716 -21.09 -87.42 67.24
N ASN A 717 -20.77 -88.19 68.28
CA ASN A 717 -21.47 -89.43 68.59
C ASN A 717 -22.62 -89.12 69.54
N ASN A 718 -23.84 -89.43 69.11
CA ASN A 718 -24.99 -89.97 69.86
C ASN A 718 -25.32 -89.37 71.24
N PHE A 719 -26.56 -89.03 71.59
CA PHE A 719 -27.87 -89.08 70.95
C PHE A 719 -28.82 -88.46 72.00
N GLY A 720 -29.84 -87.72 71.56
CA GLY A 720 -31.05 -87.53 72.36
C GLY A 720 -31.48 -86.09 72.59
N SER A 721 -32.14 -85.48 71.59
CA SER A 721 -33.46 -84.90 71.84
C SER A 721 -34.19 -84.60 70.53
N ARG A 722 -35.50 -84.64 70.65
CA ARG A 722 -36.53 -84.91 69.66
C ARG A 722 -37.06 -83.60 69.04
N ASP A 723 -36.18 -82.69 68.63
CA ASP A 723 -36.56 -81.27 68.45
C ASP A 723 -36.37 -80.67 67.05
N TRP A 724 -35.97 -81.45 66.04
CA TRP A 724 -35.75 -80.93 64.67
C TRP A 724 -36.93 -81.11 63.68
N GLN A 725 -37.98 -81.84 64.05
CA GLN A 725 -39.23 -81.93 63.26
C GLN A 725 -40.39 -81.11 63.82
N ARG A 726 -40.18 -80.35 64.90
CA ARG A 726 -41.22 -79.47 65.49
C ARG A 726 -40.99 -77.97 65.25
N ASN A 727 -39.82 -77.56 64.75
CA ASN A 727 -39.45 -76.15 64.56
C ASN A 727 -39.62 -75.59 63.13
N PHE A 728 -40.32 -76.30 62.24
CA PHE A 728 -40.72 -75.77 60.93
C PHE A 728 -42.17 -75.24 60.86
N LYS A 729 -42.89 -75.13 62.00
CA LYS A 729 -44.27 -74.60 61.99
C LYS A 729 -44.65 -73.56 63.05
N LYS A 730 -43.77 -73.13 63.97
CA LYS A 730 -44.05 -72.02 64.90
C LYS A 730 -42.79 -71.29 65.36
N THR A 731 -42.18 -70.50 64.48
CA THR A 731 -41.46 -69.27 64.87
C THR A 731 -41.78 -68.20 63.84
N ASN A 732 -42.72 -67.34 64.22
CA ASN A 732 -42.95 -66.03 63.63
C ASN A 732 -41.67 -65.21 63.75
N ILE A 733 -40.78 -65.30 62.75
CA ILE A 733 -39.84 -64.23 62.45
C ILE A 733 -40.48 -63.45 61.30
N PRO A 734 -40.92 -62.20 61.52
CA PRO A 734 -41.59 -61.44 60.48
C PRO A 734 -40.62 -61.19 59.31
N PRO A 735 -41.13 -61.05 58.07
CA PRO A 735 -40.32 -60.57 56.95
C PRO A 735 -39.70 -59.21 57.33
N PRO A 736 -38.57 -58.77 56.72
CA PRO A 736 -38.13 -57.38 56.86
C PRO A 736 -39.33 -56.51 56.51
N SER A 737 -39.91 -55.88 57.52
CA SER A 737 -41.10 -55.07 57.35
C SER A 737 -40.72 -53.91 56.45
N LEU A 738 -41.38 -53.82 55.29
CA LEU A 738 -41.52 -52.58 54.55
C LEU A 738 -41.72 -51.45 55.57
N PRO A 739 -41.02 -50.31 55.46
CA PRO A 739 -41.23 -49.19 56.38
C PRO A 739 -42.72 -48.82 56.37
N LYS A 740 -43.42 -49.14 57.47
CA LYS A 740 -44.89 -49.02 57.62
C LYS A 740 -45.37 -47.57 57.80
N ASN A 741 -44.57 -46.59 57.43
CA ASN A 741 -44.98 -45.19 57.46
C ASN A 741 -44.19 -44.39 56.43
N ILE A 742 -44.44 -44.66 55.14
CA ILE A 742 -44.03 -43.73 54.10
C ILE A 742 -45.04 -42.58 54.15
N ASN A 743 -44.60 -41.43 54.65
CA ASN A 743 -45.41 -40.23 54.70
C ASN A 743 -45.90 -39.92 53.26
N PRO A 744 -47.21 -39.81 52.99
CA PRO A 744 -47.71 -39.61 51.62
C PRO A 744 -47.12 -38.35 50.96
N LYS A 745 -46.64 -37.37 51.75
CA LYS A 745 -45.93 -36.18 51.26
C LYS A 745 -44.56 -36.49 50.64
N THR A 746 -43.86 -37.57 51.04
CA THR A 746 -42.55 -37.94 50.47
C THR A 746 -42.67 -38.75 49.18
N LEU A 747 -43.83 -39.35 48.89
CA LEU A 747 -44.06 -40.10 47.65
C LEU A 747 -44.62 -39.26 46.50
N LEU A 748 -45.28 -38.14 46.81
CA LEU A 748 -45.84 -37.20 45.82
C LEU A 748 -44.84 -36.77 44.71
N PRO A 749 -43.57 -36.45 45.02
CA PRO A 749 -42.58 -36.13 43.98
C PRO A 749 -42.29 -37.31 43.04
N HIS A 750 -42.28 -38.54 43.55
CA HIS A 750 -42.00 -39.75 42.77
C HIS A 750 -43.17 -40.10 41.83
N PHE A 751 -44.41 -39.97 42.30
CA PHE A 751 -45.60 -40.11 41.44
C PHE A 751 -45.65 -39.02 40.36
N LYS A 752 -45.29 -37.77 40.70
CA LYS A 752 -45.18 -36.68 39.72
C LYS A 752 -44.09 -36.96 38.66
N THR A 753 -42.94 -37.51 39.07
CA THR A 753 -41.84 -37.90 38.15
C THR A 753 -42.28 -39.02 37.20
N LEU A 754 -43.12 -39.94 37.67
CA LEU A 754 -43.71 -41.00 36.86
C LEU A 754 -44.95 -40.57 36.06
N GLY A 755 -45.42 -39.32 36.21
CA GLY A 755 -46.62 -38.80 35.55
C GLY A 755 -47.93 -39.44 36.04
N LEU A 756 -47.95 -39.96 37.27
CA LEU A 756 -49.09 -40.67 37.86
C LEU A 756 -49.75 -39.88 38.98
N ALA A 757 -51.04 -40.12 39.20
CA ALA A 757 -51.75 -39.61 40.36
C ALA A 757 -51.26 -40.29 41.66
N PRO A 758 -51.33 -39.64 42.82
CA PRO A 758 -50.93 -40.24 44.11
C PRO A 758 -51.75 -41.48 44.51
N SER A 759 -52.89 -41.71 43.85
CA SER A 759 -53.77 -42.87 44.03
C SER A 759 -53.50 -44.02 43.05
N ALA A 760 -52.47 -43.90 42.19
CA ALA A 760 -52.19 -44.90 41.16
C ALA A 760 -51.83 -46.27 41.76
N SER A 761 -52.33 -47.33 41.12
CA SER A 761 -52.13 -48.69 41.60
C SER A 761 -50.68 -49.15 41.40
N PRO A 762 -50.18 -50.14 42.17
CA PRO A 762 -48.82 -50.66 42.00
C PRO A 762 -48.52 -51.18 40.59
N ALA A 763 -49.55 -51.66 39.87
CA ALA A 763 -49.42 -52.10 38.48
C ALA A 763 -49.16 -50.93 37.53
N GLU A 764 -49.84 -49.79 37.73
CA GLU A 764 -49.65 -48.56 36.96
C GLU A 764 -48.27 -47.95 37.22
N VAL A 765 -47.82 -47.94 38.48
CA VAL A 765 -46.46 -47.50 38.86
C VAL A 765 -45.39 -48.33 38.16
N LYS A 766 -45.51 -49.66 38.16
CA LYS A 766 -44.58 -50.54 37.43
C LYS A 766 -44.57 -50.29 35.93
N LYS A 767 -45.74 -50.02 35.34
CA LYS A 767 -45.88 -49.75 33.91
C LYS A 767 -45.24 -48.39 33.54
N ALA A 768 -45.51 -47.34 34.32
CA ALA A 768 -44.92 -46.02 34.12
C ALA A 768 -43.41 -46.03 34.34
N TYR A 769 -42.93 -46.74 35.37
CA TYR A 769 -41.50 -46.90 35.63
C TYR A 769 -40.78 -47.61 34.48
N ARG A 770 -41.33 -48.71 33.94
CA ARG A 770 -40.74 -49.39 32.77
C ARG A 770 -40.69 -48.48 31.53
N LYS A 771 -41.74 -47.68 31.30
CA LYS A 771 -41.77 -46.73 30.19
C LYS A 771 -40.72 -45.63 30.34
N LEU A 772 -40.53 -45.11 31.56
CA LEU A 772 -39.51 -44.10 31.85
C LEU A 772 -38.10 -44.71 31.76
N ALA A 773 -37.91 -45.91 32.29
CA ALA A 773 -36.64 -46.62 32.24
C ALA A 773 -36.21 -46.89 30.79
N LEU A 774 -37.13 -47.31 29.90
CA LEU A 774 -36.83 -47.48 28.47
C LEU A 774 -36.44 -46.16 27.78
N LYS A 775 -37.05 -45.03 28.16
CA LYS A 775 -36.72 -43.71 27.60
C LYS A 775 -35.32 -43.22 28.01
N TYR A 776 -34.85 -43.58 29.20
CA TYR A 776 -33.57 -43.11 29.73
C TYR A 776 -32.54 -44.24 29.86
N HIS A 777 -32.79 -45.41 29.25
CA HIS A 777 -31.82 -46.51 29.25
C HIS A 777 -30.73 -46.22 28.23
N PRO A 778 -29.44 -46.21 28.63
CA PRO A 778 -28.33 -45.83 27.76
C PRO A 778 -28.18 -46.73 26.51
N ASP A 779 -28.73 -47.95 26.54
CA ASP A 779 -28.73 -48.89 25.40
C ASP A 779 -29.93 -48.77 24.43
N CYS A 780 -30.89 -47.86 24.66
CA CYS A 780 -32.06 -47.68 23.78
C CYS A 780 -32.22 -46.27 23.19
N THR A 781 -31.39 -45.29 23.56
CA THR A 781 -31.37 -43.94 22.96
C THR A 781 -30.18 -43.73 22.03
N ILE A 782 -29.99 -44.67 21.11
CA ILE A 782 -29.16 -44.50 19.92
C ILE A 782 -30.15 -44.66 18.75
N ASP A 783 -30.27 -43.60 17.94
CA ASP A 783 -31.04 -43.50 16.69
C ASP A 783 -32.53 -43.10 16.77
N SER A 784 -32.79 -41.82 17.08
CA SER A 784 -33.81 -41.02 16.37
C SER A 784 -33.86 -39.57 16.85
N GLU A 785 -32.81 -38.78 16.61
CA GLU A 785 -32.85 -37.30 16.63
C GLU A 785 -31.62 -36.75 15.87
N ASN A 786 -31.62 -36.98 14.55
CA ASN A 786 -30.87 -36.20 13.56
C ASN A 786 -31.70 -36.24 12.28
N GLY A 787 -32.64 -35.29 12.19
CA GLY A 787 -33.66 -35.23 11.15
C GLY A 787 -34.62 -34.06 11.32
N MET A 788 -34.08 -32.86 11.58
CA MET A 788 -34.61 -31.57 11.12
C MET A 788 -33.52 -30.52 11.23
#